data_AF-A0A848X3V8-F1
#
_entry.id   AF-A0A848X3V8-F1
#
_cell.length_a   1.000
_cell.length_b   1.000
_cell.length_c   1.000
_cell.angle_alpha   90.00
_cell.angle_beta   90.00
_cell.angle_gamma   90.00
#
_symmetry.space_group_name_H-M   'P 1'
#
loop_
_entity.id
_entity.type
_entity.pdbx_description
1 polymer ?
#
loop_
_entity_poly.entity_id
_entity_poly.type
_entity_poly.pdbx_seq_one_letter_code
_entity_poly.pdbx_strand_id
1 'polypeptide(L)'
;QHDHGIHAMHFGADGRLYFNFGNAGKRLCDPEGNLITDINGVKCSAEGNRPFQEGMVFRCDLDGKNVELLGWNFRNNWEVCVDSFGTMWQSDNDDDGNKGVRINYVMEYGNFGYKDEITGAGWRDPRPGMSAEIPLRHFHQNDPGVVPNFVQTGAGSPTGICVYEGKLLPMIFQNQVIHCDAGPNVTRAYVRKNDGAGYSAEMVNLLKSETDRWFRPSDVCVAPDGSLFVADWYDPGVGGHGMGDIEKGRIFRVIPKGGDTAYRPPGERPGDGKEPNARTATELYQRYATTPNMAERYHIWNLFADPNHGFQEQTTKRLFELYESGEVDDVAKARLIWFATVMFGDKNPILAKALEDENPDLRITALRAWRQSWEGHREGRQESLHAVLKQMAGDKNPQVRREVALALRFDDSKTADEIWATLAKQYDGDRWYLEALGIGADLCWDDRLAALGDPKPHPDLVWRSRGSKSAERLAEVIIAATGEVDPSLLRGLDFQPAESKAAAFESIFQKAQPEIALAAAGKIGRGQIEKLDGGPERLDELLGPVLGKSEFVILADKLGLRGFENELADFIESNPTSPESVYAARLLLRDQGKLREMLRDSSNPDRVGAIATALGKTNDRNVGRLLGGMLTAKNTPDSLGKTLVNAMATGSNSSRELLKIARDGNLDDSLKTTAALAFARSPDKR
;
A
#
# COMPACT_ATOMS: atom_id res chain seq x y z
N GLN A 1 -11.50 13.76 18.38
CA GLN A 1 -10.68 13.86 17.15
C GLN A 1 -9.70 12.71 17.18
N HIS A 2 -9.60 11.94 16.10
CA HIS A 2 -8.65 10.82 15.99
C HIS A 2 -7.42 11.32 15.23
N ASP A 3 -6.24 10.83 15.58
CA ASP A 3 -4.98 11.11 14.88
C ASP A 3 -4.94 10.57 13.43
N HIS A 4 -5.90 9.72 13.03
CA HIS A 4 -6.09 9.26 11.65
C HIS A 4 -7.25 10.00 10.97
N GLY A 5 -7.55 11.22 11.42
CA GLY A 5 -8.63 12.08 10.92
C GLY A 5 -8.23 12.85 9.66
N ILE A 6 -8.88 13.99 9.43
CA ILE A 6 -8.51 14.95 8.38
C ILE A 6 -7.23 15.66 8.78
N HIS A 7 -6.32 15.78 7.81
CA HIS A 7 -5.03 16.44 7.91
C HIS A 7 -4.73 17.20 6.63
N ALA A 8 -3.70 18.07 6.73
CA ALA A 8 -3.21 18.96 5.68
C ALA A 8 -4.27 19.93 5.11
N MET A 9 -3.82 21.14 4.78
CA MET A 9 -4.49 22.06 3.87
C MET A 9 -3.40 22.76 3.06
N HIS A 10 -3.02 22.16 1.94
CA HIS A 10 -1.89 22.59 1.13
C HIS A 10 -2.38 23.31 -0.12
N PHE A 11 -1.92 24.55 -0.34
CA PHE A 11 -2.19 25.29 -1.56
C PHE A 11 -1.19 24.92 -2.67
N GLY A 12 -1.69 24.28 -3.72
CA GLY A 12 -0.91 23.86 -4.89
C GLY A 12 -0.61 25.01 -5.85
N ALA A 13 0.41 24.83 -6.71
CA ALA A 13 0.73 25.79 -7.77
C ALA A 13 -0.38 25.89 -8.84
N ASP A 14 -1.24 24.88 -8.91
CA ASP A 14 -2.44 24.76 -9.74
C ASP A 14 -3.64 25.58 -9.23
N GLY A 15 -3.49 26.28 -8.10
CA GLY A 15 -4.55 27.10 -7.51
C GLY A 15 -5.55 26.35 -6.65
N ARG A 16 -5.31 25.07 -6.35
CA ARG A 16 -6.24 24.20 -5.59
C ARG A 16 -5.74 23.88 -4.19
N LEU A 17 -6.66 23.43 -3.35
CA LEU A 17 -6.38 22.93 -2.00
C LEU A 17 -6.25 21.42 -2.03
N TYR A 18 -5.19 20.91 -1.44
CA TYR A 18 -4.92 19.49 -1.24
C TYR A 18 -5.02 19.14 0.24
N PHE A 19 -5.70 18.06 0.55
CA PHE A 19 -5.90 17.59 1.91
C PHE A 19 -6.13 16.09 1.90
N ASN A 20 -6.12 15.47 3.07
CA ASN A 20 -6.27 14.03 3.17
C ASN A 20 -6.96 13.64 4.47
N PHE A 21 -7.44 12.40 4.53
CA PHE A 21 -7.76 11.77 5.81
C PHE A 21 -7.18 10.37 5.91
N GLY A 22 -6.86 9.96 7.13
CA GLY A 22 -6.50 8.58 7.46
C GLY A 22 -7.71 7.65 7.52
N ASN A 23 -7.47 6.39 7.81
CA ASN A 23 -8.50 5.36 7.77
C ASN A 23 -9.63 5.50 8.81
N ALA A 24 -9.45 6.37 9.81
CA ALA A 24 -10.52 6.75 10.74
C ALA A 24 -11.43 7.87 10.22
N GLY A 25 -11.05 8.55 9.13
CA GLY A 25 -11.83 9.63 8.50
C GLY A 25 -13.17 9.15 7.93
N LYS A 26 -13.23 7.90 7.44
CA LYS A 26 -14.40 7.16 6.93
C LYS A 26 -15.19 7.79 5.77
N ARG A 27 -15.53 9.07 5.81
CA ARG A 27 -16.31 9.77 4.79
C ARG A 27 -16.02 11.26 4.79
N LEU A 28 -16.07 11.88 3.62
CA LEU A 28 -16.04 13.32 3.45
C LEU A 28 -17.47 13.85 3.25
N CYS A 29 -17.87 14.82 4.05
CA CYS A 29 -19.19 15.43 4.00
C CYS A 29 -19.10 16.94 3.77
N ASP A 30 -20.17 17.52 3.20
CA ASP A 30 -20.39 18.96 3.15
C ASP A 30 -20.77 19.52 4.55
N PRO A 31 -20.87 20.85 4.72
CA PRO A 31 -21.28 21.46 6.00
C PRO A 31 -22.66 21.00 6.51
N GLU A 32 -23.57 20.60 5.62
CA GLU A 32 -24.89 20.06 5.94
C GLU A 32 -24.85 18.58 6.34
N GLY A 33 -23.69 17.92 6.22
CA GLY A 33 -23.48 16.52 6.58
C GLY A 33 -23.79 15.53 5.45
N ASN A 34 -24.08 15.98 4.24
CA ASN A 34 -24.28 15.12 3.08
C ASN A 34 -22.94 14.59 2.56
N LEU A 35 -22.94 13.34 2.13
CA LEU A 35 -21.76 12.70 1.54
C LEU A 35 -21.37 13.40 0.22
N ILE A 36 -20.11 13.82 0.11
CA ILE A 36 -19.56 14.38 -1.12
C ILE A 36 -19.34 13.27 -2.15
N THR A 37 -19.74 13.56 -3.39
CA THR A 37 -19.36 12.79 -4.59
C THR A 37 -18.40 13.66 -5.39
N ASP A 38 -17.29 13.08 -5.81
CA ASP A 38 -16.23 13.78 -6.52
C ASP A 38 -16.65 14.13 -7.97
N ILE A 39 -15.83 14.91 -8.68
CA ILE A 39 -16.14 15.35 -10.07
C ILE A 39 -16.27 14.18 -11.07
N ASN A 40 -15.80 12.99 -10.71
CA ASN A 40 -15.84 11.78 -11.53
C ASN A 40 -16.99 10.84 -11.14
N GLY A 41 -17.84 11.24 -10.18
CA GLY A 41 -18.96 10.43 -9.71
C GLY A 41 -18.58 9.41 -8.62
N VAL A 42 -17.36 9.48 -8.07
CA VAL A 42 -16.88 8.60 -7.00
C VAL A 42 -17.32 9.16 -5.66
N LYS A 43 -17.97 8.32 -4.85
CA LYS A 43 -18.33 8.70 -3.47
C LYS A 43 -17.07 8.87 -2.63
N CYS A 44 -16.96 9.95 -1.87
CA CYS A 44 -15.83 10.16 -0.95
C CYS A 44 -16.06 9.42 0.37
N SER A 45 -16.19 8.09 0.31
CA SER A 45 -16.48 7.21 1.46
C SER A 45 -15.58 5.98 1.43
N ALA A 46 -15.08 5.58 2.60
CA ALA A 46 -14.40 4.32 2.84
C ALA A 46 -15.37 3.16 3.14
N GLU A 47 -16.64 3.47 3.43
CA GLU A 47 -17.68 2.50 3.73
C GLU A 47 -18.56 2.26 2.49
N GLY A 48 -18.73 0.98 2.11
CA GLY A 48 -19.65 0.57 1.04
C GLY A 48 -19.31 1.07 -0.36
N ASN A 49 -18.03 1.39 -0.62
CA ASN A 49 -17.58 2.09 -1.82
C ASN A 49 -16.38 1.41 -2.51
N ARG A 50 -16.30 0.08 -2.42
CA ARG A 50 -15.21 -0.69 -3.06
C ARG A 50 -15.11 -0.33 -4.56
N PRO A 51 -13.90 -0.17 -5.11
CA PRO A 51 -12.62 -0.50 -4.48
C PRO A 51 -12.14 0.56 -3.46
N PHE A 52 -12.60 1.81 -3.54
CA PHE A 52 -12.18 2.90 -2.65
C PHE A 52 -12.50 2.60 -1.18
N GLN A 53 -11.46 2.58 -0.35
CA GLN A 53 -11.51 2.23 1.07
C GLN A 53 -10.39 2.91 1.87
N GLU A 54 -10.56 2.93 3.19
CA GLU A 54 -9.59 3.42 4.18
C GLU A 54 -9.18 4.89 3.95
N GLY A 55 -7.92 5.25 4.19
CA GLY A 55 -7.43 6.63 4.05
C GLY A 55 -7.38 7.09 2.58
N MET A 56 -7.59 8.38 2.35
CA MET A 56 -7.75 8.98 1.02
C MET A 56 -7.08 10.36 0.93
N VAL A 57 -6.71 10.75 -0.29
CA VAL A 57 -6.18 12.08 -0.65
C VAL A 57 -7.16 12.77 -1.58
N PHE A 58 -7.34 14.07 -1.38
CA PHE A 58 -8.27 14.88 -2.13
C PHE A 58 -7.62 16.17 -2.64
N ARG A 59 -8.18 16.72 -3.71
CA ARG A 59 -8.06 18.15 -4.02
C ARG A 59 -9.43 18.79 -4.25
N CYS A 60 -9.51 20.09 -4.09
CA CYS A 60 -10.70 20.89 -4.40
C CYS A 60 -10.32 22.33 -4.74
N ASP A 61 -11.28 23.10 -5.25
CA ASP A 61 -11.11 24.53 -5.45
C ASP A 61 -11.03 25.27 -4.09
N LEU A 62 -10.56 26.51 -4.08
CA LEU A 62 -10.40 27.31 -2.85
C LEU A 62 -11.72 27.53 -2.07
N ASP A 63 -12.88 27.40 -2.73
CA ASP A 63 -14.20 27.49 -2.11
C ASP A 63 -14.77 26.13 -1.65
N GLY A 64 -13.98 25.05 -1.78
CA GLY A 64 -14.35 23.68 -1.40
C GLY A 64 -15.15 22.91 -2.44
N LYS A 65 -15.46 23.50 -3.60
CA LYS A 65 -16.16 22.80 -4.70
C LYS A 65 -15.21 21.94 -5.53
N ASN A 66 -15.79 21.17 -6.44
CA ASN A 66 -15.07 20.34 -7.41
C ASN A 66 -14.06 19.41 -6.73
N VAL A 67 -14.51 18.73 -5.68
CA VAL A 67 -13.69 17.75 -4.96
C VAL A 67 -13.31 16.60 -5.89
N GLU A 68 -12.06 16.17 -5.80
CA GLU A 68 -11.53 15.03 -6.53
C GLU A 68 -10.82 14.07 -5.58
N LEU A 69 -11.06 12.77 -5.74
CA LEU A 69 -10.31 11.74 -5.03
C LEU A 69 -9.05 11.37 -5.83
N LEU A 70 -7.87 11.57 -5.23
CA LEU A 70 -6.57 11.43 -5.90
C LEU A 70 -5.79 10.17 -5.53
N GLY A 71 -6.14 9.48 -4.46
CA GLY A 71 -5.49 8.25 -4.04
C GLY A 71 -6.18 7.65 -2.83
N TRP A 72 -6.05 6.34 -2.63
CA TRP A 72 -6.82 5.64 -1.59
C TRP A 72 -6.09 4.42 -1.04
N ASN A 73 -6.67 3.81 0.00
CA ASN A 73 -6.15 2.66 0.74
C ASN A 73 -4.89 2.96 1.58
N PHE A 74 -4.84 4.15 2.18
CA PHE A 74 -3.83 4.51 3.17
C PHE A 74 -4.26 4.10 4.59
N ARG A 75 -3.32 3.99 5.53
CA ARG A 75 -3.65 3.75 6.95
C ARG A 75 -3.78 5.07 7.69
N ASN A 76 -2.67 5.73 7.92
CA ASN A 76 -2.60 7.03 8.57
C ASN A 76 -1.63 7.85 7.76
N ASN A 77 -2.10 8.20 6.56
CA ASN A 77 -1.45 9.22 5.81
C ASN A 77 -1.56 10.53 6.57
N TRP A 78 -0.43 11.02 7.07
CA TRP A 78 -0.43 12.18 7.95
C TRP A 78 -0.68 13.44 7.13
N GLU A 79 0.30 13.94 6.38
CA GLU A 79 0.10 15.13 5.55
C GLU A 79 0.48 14.87 4.09
N VAL A 80 -0.33 15.42 3.17
CA VAL A 80 0.04 15.56 1.76
C VAL A 80 0.68 16.93 1.51
N CYS A 81 1.75 16.96 0.73
CA CYS A 81 2.35 18.17 0.18
C CYS A 81 2.57 18.03 -1.32
N VAL A 82 2.55 19.15 -2.04
CA VAL A 82 2.65 19.17 -3.51
C VAL A 82 3.86 20.03 -3.90
N ASP A 83 4.67 19.55 -4.83
CA ASP A 83 5.71 20.38 -5.44
C ASP A 83 5.13 21.28 -6.56
N SER A 84 5.93 22.22 -7.04
CA SER A 84 5.49 23.15 -8.09
C SER A 84 5.20 22.47 -9.44
N PHE A 85 5.65 21.23 -9.63
CA PHE A 85 5.35 20.42 -10.82
C PHE A 85 4.02 19.65 -10.68
N GLY A 86 3.32 19.80 -9.55
CA GLY A 86 2.06 19.10 -9.24
C GLY A 86 2.27 17.66 -8.76
N THR A 87 3.48 17.27 -8.37
CA THR A 87 3.75 15.94 -7.83
C THR A 87 3.41 15.93 -6.34
N MET A 88 2.59 14.96 -5.94
CA MET A 88 2.15 14.80 -4.57
C MET A 88 3.06 13.85 -3.79
N TRP A 89 3.42 14.28 -2.58
CA TRP A 89 4.23 13.55 -1.63
C TRP A 89 3.52 13.45 -0.30
N GLN A 90 3.57 12.29 0.32
CA GLN A 90 2.83 12.04 1.55
C GLN A 90 3.54 11.00 2.41
N SER A 91 3.50 11.17 3.74
CA SER A 91 3.90 10.11 4.67
C SER A 91 2.72 9.23 5.04
N ASP A 92 2.93 7.93 5.27
CA ASP A 92 1.91 6.99 5.76
C ASP A 92 2.49 6.09 6.86
N ASN A 93 1.84 6.07 8.03
CA ASN A 93 2.26 5.27 9.19
C ASN A 93 1.74 3.83 9.08
N ASP A 94 2.55 2.85 9.53
CA ASP A 94 2.15 1.44 9.57
C ASP A 94 1.31 1.11 10.82
N ASP A 95 0.85 -0.13 10.96
CA ASP A 95 0.44 -0.63 12.28
C ASP A 95 1.67 -0.57 13.18
N ASP A 96 1.62 0.22 14.25
CA ASP A 96 2.82 0.59 15.01
C ASP A 96 3.70 -0.61 15.39
N GLY A 97 5.01 -0.44 15.24
CA GLY A 97 6.04 -1.44 15.60
C GLY A 97 6.39 -2.43 14.49
N ASN A 98 5.83 -2.28 13.28
CA ASN A 98 6.09 -3.17 12.15
C ASN A 98 7.20 -2.68 11.21
N LYS A 99 7.73 -1.47 11.45
CA LYS A 99 8.81 -0.84 10.68
C LYS A 99 8.48 -0.63 9.18
N GLY A 100 7.19 -0.54 8.86
CA GLY A 100 6.64 -0.35 7.53
C GLY A 100 6.34 1.11 7.16
N VAL A 101 6.65 2.07 8.03
CA VAL A 101 6.43 3.50 7.76
C VAL A 101 7.08 3.89 6.43
N ARG A 102 6.41 4.74 5.67
CA ARG A 102 6.80 5.06 4.30
C ARG A 102 6.51 6.50 3.92
N ILE A 103 7.19 6.95 2.89
CA ILE A 103 6.79 8.08 2.06
C ILE A 103 6.29 7.53 0.72
N ASN A 104 5.23 8.14 0.22
CA ASN A 104 4.63 7.85 -1.07
C ASN A 104 4.87 9.01 -2.02
N TYR A 105 5.22 8.67 -3.27
CA TYR A 105 4.77 9.47 -4.40
C TYR A 105 3.31 9.08 -4.62
N VAL A 106 2.39 10.03 -4.43
CA VAL A 106 0.96 9.75 -4.64
C VAL A 106 0.67 9.84 -6.14
N MET A 107 0.78 8.69 -6.82
CA MET A 107 0.31 8.54 -8.19
C MET A 107 -1.21 8.66 -8.22
N GLU A 108 -1.73 9.58 -9.05
CA GLU A 108 -3.16 9.87 -9.08
C GLU A 108 -4.00 8.62 -9.36
N TYR A 109 -5.08 8.49 -8.59
CA TYR A 109 -6.01 7.38 -8.55
C TYR A 109 -5.43 6.02 -8.10
N GLY A 110 -4.20 6.04 -7.57
CA GLY A 110 -3.50 4.85 -7.09
C GLY A 110 -4.11 4.22 -5.84
N ASN A 111 -3.98 2.91 -5.75
CA ASN A 111 -4.24 2.11 -4.55
C ASN A 111 -2.92 1.92 -3.77
N PHE A 112 -2.92 2.23 -2.48
CA PHE A 112 -1.72 2.16 -1.62
C PHE A 112 -1.72 1.00 -0.61
N GLY A 113 -2.68 0.08 -0.73
CA GLY A 113 -2.56 -1.28 -0.23
C GLY A 113 -2.64 -1.50 1.29
N TYR A 114 -3.20 -0.59 2.09
CA TYR A 114 -3.40 -0.87 3.52
C TYR A 114 -4.29 -2.10 3.76
N LYS A 115 -5.33 -2.27 2.94
CA LYS A 115 -6.18 -3.46 2.88
C LYS A 115 -6.13 -4.13 1.52
N ASP A 116 -6.44 -5.42 1.48
CA ASP A 116 -6.71 -6.12 0.22
C ASP A 116 -7.88 -5.44 -0.54
N GLU A 117 -7.68 -5.17 -1.83
CA GLU A 117 -8.64 -4.45 -2.70
C GLU A 117 -9.99 -5.16 -2.80
N ILE A 118 -9.95 -6.49 -2.93
CA ILE A 118 -11.12 -7.31 -3.27
C ILE A 118 -11.89 -7.69 -2.01
N THR A 119 -11.17 -8.13 -0.98
CA THR A 119 -11.72 -8.74 0.23
C THR A 119 -11.73 -7.81 1.44
N GLY A 120 -10.85 -6.80 1.48
CA GLY A 120 -10.62 -5.98 2.68
C GLY A 120 -9.84 -6.69 3.77
N ALA A 121 -9.25 -7.85 3.47
CA ALA A 121 -8.36 -8.55 4.38
C ALA A 121 -7.21 -7.65 4.85
N GLY A 122 -6.76 -7.88 6.08
CA GLY A 122 -5.61 -7.19 6.64
C GLY A 122 -4.31 -7.83 6.16
N TRP A 123 -3.20 -7.11 6.31
CA TRP A 123 -1.90 -7.55 5.82
C TRP A 123 -1.39 -8.87 6.43
N ARG A 124 -1.93 -9.30 7.57
CA ARG A 124 -1.60 -10.56 8.25
C ARG A 124 -2.29 -11.78 7.64
N ASP A 125 -3.32 -11.57 6.83
CA ASP A 125 -4.09 -12.66 6.24
C ASP A 125 -3.23 -13.39 5.18
N PRO A 126 -3.11 -14.73 5.28
CA PRO A 126 -2.27 -15.52 4.37
C PRO A 126 -2.73 -15.42 2.91
N ARG A 127 -1.78 -15.15 2.01
CA ARG A 127 -2.03 -15.05 0.56
C ARG A 127 -0.79 -15.47 -0.26
N PRO A 128 -0.95 -15.93 -1.52
CA PRO A 128 0.18 -16.23 -2.39
C PRO A 128 1.10 -15.02 -2.60
N GLY A 129 2.41 -15.27 -2.65
CA GLY A 129 3.42 -14.22 -2.91
C GLY A 129 3.70 -13.28 -1.73
N MET A 130 3.10 -13.49 -0.57
CA MET A 130 3.30 -12.65 0.61
C MET A 130 4.78 -12.65 1.05
N SER A 131 5.38 -11.46 1.18
CA SER A 131 6.76 -11.33 1.64
C SER A 131 6.93 -11.86 3.08
N ALA A 132 8.12 -12.42 3.35
CA ALA A 132 8.53 -12.76 4.72
C ALA A 132 8.78 -11.49 5.56
N GLU A 133 9.21 -10.41 4.92
CA GLU A 133 9.48 -9.14 5.58
C GLU A 133 8.19 -8.36 5.80
N ILE A 134 7.93 -8.02 7.07
CA ILE A 134 6.73 -7.27 7.46
C ILE A 134 6.62 -5.92 6.71
N PRO A 135 7.67 -5.08 6.62
CA PRO A 135 7.58 -3.81 5.90
C PRO A 135 7.12 -3.96 4.45
N LEU A 136 7.56 -5.01 3.75
CA LEU A 136 7.22 -5.24 2.35
C LEU A 136 5.82 -5.84 2.14
N ARG A 137 5.23 -6.48 3.15
CA ARG A 137 3.87 -7.07 3.05
C ARG A 137 2.78 -6.26 3.73
N HIS A 138 3.12 -5.34 4.63
CA HIS A 138 2.18 -4.55 5.44
C HIS A 138 1.18 -3.78 4.57
N PHE A 139 1.65 -3.28 3.44
CA PHE A 139 0.85 -2.52 2.49
C PHE A 139 0.60 -3.28 1.18
N HIS A 140 0.62 -4.63 1.21
CA HIS A 140 0.31 -5.44 0.04
C HIS A 140 1.14 -5.06 -1.22
N GLN A 141 2.41 -4.66 -1.07
CA GLN A 141 3.21 -4.10 -2.19
C GLN A 141 3.40 -5.05 -3.38
N ASN A 142 3.20 -6.35 -3.16
CA ASN A 142 3.29 -7.39 -4.16
C ASN A 142 1.95 -7.68 -4.88
N ASP A 143 0.87 -6.98 -4.55
CA ASP A 143 -0.45 -7.21 -5.14
C ASP A 143 -0.68 -6.38 -6.41
N PRO A 144 -1.40 -6.93 -7.41
CA PRO A 144 -1.80 -6.17 -8.59
C PRO A 144 -2.68 -4.98 -8.23
N GLY A 145 -2.31 -3.78 -8.68
CA GLY A 145 -3.04 -2.55 -8.36
C GLY A 145 -2.35 -1.70 -7.31
N VAL A 146 -1.45 -2.26 -6.50
CA VAL A 146 -0.79 -1.52 -5.44
C VAL A 146 0.41 -0.75 -5.98
N VAL A 147 0.37 0.58 -5.83
CA VAL A 147 1.43 1.49 -6.27
C VAL A 147 2.69 1.30 -5.39
N PRO A 148 3.90 1.26 -5.99
CA PRO A 148 5.13 1.16 -5.21
C PRO A 148 5.34 2.32 -4.22
N ASN A 149 6.18 2.09 -3.22
CA ASN A 149 6.55 3.12 -2.25
C ASN A 149 7.72 3.95 -2.79
N PHE A 150 7.75 5.25 -2.48
CA PHE A 150 8.90 6.09 -2.80
C PHE A 150 10.10 5.73 -1.93
N VAL A 151 9.86 5.54 -0.62
CA VAL A 151 10.86 5.01 0.33
C VAL A 151 10.17 4.45 1.57
N GLN A 152 10.70 3.35 2.11
CA GLN A 152 10.35 2.87 3.46
C GLN A 152 11.33 3.45 4.47
N THR A 153 10.80 4.09 5.50
CA THR A 153 11.59 4.87 6.46
C THR A 153 11.89 4.10 7.74
N GLY A 154 11.28 2.92 7.92
CA GLY A 154 11.51 2.00 9.03
C GLY A 154 10.53 2.20 10.18
N ALA A 155 11.02 2.16 11.42
CA ALA A 155 10.23 2.57 12.58
C ALA A 155 10.09 4.10 12.58
N GLY A 156 8.87 4.60 12.74
CA GLY A 156 8.62 6.03 12.73
C GLY A 156 7.29 6.40 13.37
N SER A 157 7.08 7.70 13.46
CA SER A 157 5.81 8.34 13.77
C SER A 157 5.79 9.62 12.93
N PRO A 158 5.41 9.51 11.65
CA PRO A 158 5.37 10.63 10.72
C PRO A 158 4.57 11.81 11.25
N THR A 159 5.07 13.00 10.96
CA THR A 159 4.40 14.26 11.28
C THR A 159 4.49 15.19 10.07
N GLY A 160 4.73 16.48 10.22
CA GLY A 160 4.67 17.42 9.10
C GLY A 160 5.72 17.21 8.01
N ILE A 161 5.34 17.60 6.80
CA ILE A 161 6.08 17.35 5.56
C ILE A 161 5.96 18.54 4.61
N CYS A 162 7.06 18.90 3.93
CA CYS A 162 7.04 19.91 2.88
C CYS A 162 8.02 19.57 1.75
N VAL A 163 7.87 20.23 0.60
CA VAL A 163 8.90 20.21 -0.45
C VAL A 163 9.74 21.48 -0.34
N TYR A 164 11.07 21.32 -0.28
CA TYR A 164 11.97 22.46 -0.19
C TYR A 164 12.41 22.94 -1.58
N GLU A 165 11.76 23.99 -2.08
CA GLU A 165 12.07 24.62 -3.37
C GLU A 165 12.80 25.98 -3.20
N GLY A 166 13.41 26.18 -2.03
CA GLY A 166 14.27 27.33 -1.75
C GLY A 166 15.70 27.12 -2.23
N LYS A 167 16.46 28.22 -2.33
CA LYS A 167 17.88 28.18 -2.74
C LYS A 167 18.87 28.41 -1.61
N LEU A 168 18.38 28.65 -0.39
CA LEU A 168 19.24 28.99 0.75
C LEU A 168 20.00 27.76 1.29
N LEU A 169 19.34 26.62 1.40
CA LEU A 169 19.97 25.39 1.88
C LEU A 169 20.89 24.77 0.82
N PRO A 170 21.88 23.95 1.23
CA PRO A 170 22.76 23.24 0.33
C PRO A 170 22.04 22.48 -0.79
N MET A 171 22.72 22.32 -1.93
CA MET A 171 22.14 21.77 -3.16
C MET A 171 21.42 20.43 -2.97
N ILE A 172 21.94 19.57 -2.08
CA ILE A 172 21.36 18.25 -1.77
C ILE A 172 19.93 18.32 -1.22
N PHE A 173 19.51 19.45 -0.64
CA PHE A 173 18.17 19.63 -0.06
C PHE A 173 17.20 20.33 -1.00
N GLN A 174 17.69 20.97 -2.07
CA GLN A 174 16.83 21.70 -3.00
C GLN A 174 16.02 20.72 -3.86
N ASN A 175 14.75 21.05 -4.05
CA ASN A 175 13.73 20.26 -4.72
C ASN A 175 13.54 18.87 -4.10
N GLN A 176 13.78 18.74 -2.78
CA GLN A 176 13.59 17.50 -2.04
C GLN A 176 12.43 17.59 -1.06
N VAL A 177 11.82 16.45 -0.78
CA VAL A 177 10.84 16.29 0.28
C VAL A 177 11.57 16.34 1.63
N ILE A 178 11.16 17.26 2.51
CA ILE A 178 11.62 17.39 3.89
C ILE A 178 10.50 16.93 4.81
N HIS A 179 10.82 16.06 5.76
CA HIS A 179 9.84 15.41 6.62
C HIS A 179 10.31 15.34 8.06
N CYS A 180 9.41 15.67 8.97
CA CYS A 180 9.55 15.52 10.40
C CYS A 180 9.06 14.14 10.83
N ASP A 181 9.93 13.40 11.53
CA ASP A 181 9.57 12.12 12.12
C ASP A 181 9.84 12.15 13.62
N ALA A 182 8.76 12.17 14.40
CA ALA A 182 8.83 12.31 15.85
C ALA A 182 9.43 11.05 16.50
N GLY A 183 9.17 9.86 15.94
CA GLY A 183 9.63 8.58 16.49
C GLY A 183 11.16 8.46 16.59
N PRO A 184 11.91 8.62 15.48
CA PRO A 184 13.36 8.59 15.44
C PRO A 184 14.03 9.94 15.73
N ASN A 185 13.24 10.96 16.09
CA ASN A 185 13.69 12.29 16.54
C ASN A 185 14.50 13.01 15.45
N VAL A 186 13.94 13.11 14.25
CA VAL A 186 14.68 13.60 13.09
C VAL A 186 13.80 14.35 12.11
N THR A 187 14.31 15.47 11.61
CA THR A 187 13.86 16.08 10.36
C THR A 187 14.86 15.67 9.28
N ARG A 188 14.37 15.07 8.18
CA ARG A 188 15.20 14.51 7.11
C ARG A 188 14.69 14.90 5.74
N ALA A 189 15.59 14.91 4.78
CA ALA A 189 15.30 15.00 3.37
C ALA A 189 15.29 13.60 2.72
N TYR A 190 14.47 13.44 1.69
CA TYR A 190 14.47 12.28 0.81
C TYR A 190 14.99 12.68 -0.55
N VAL A 191 16.27 12.41 -0.81
CA VAL A 191 16.97 12.79 -2.04
C VAL A 191 16.46 11.91 -3.18
N ARG A 192 15.58 12.47 -4.00
CA ARG A 192 14.86 11.82 -5.10
C ARG A 192 15.82 11.41 -6.22
N LYS A 193 15.60 10.19 -6.73
CA LYS A 193 16.18 9.67 -7.97
C LYS A 193 15.05 9.18 -8.87
N ASN A 194 15.21 9.37 -10.17
CA ASN A 194 14.31 8.77 -11.14
C ASN A 194 14.50 7.26 -11.15
N ASP A 195 13.40 6.52 -11.15
CA ASP A 195 13.37 5.06 -11.16
C ASP A 195 12.25 4.60 -12.09
N GLY A 196 12.59 4.32 -13.35
CA GLY A 196 11.61 4.07 -14.40
C GLY A 196 10.61 5.23 -14.54
N ALA A 197 9.33 4.89 -14.60
CA ALA A 197 8.21 5.81 -14.56
C ALA A 197 7.93 6.37 -13.15
N GLY A 198 8.62 5.95 -12.10
CA GLY A 198 8.46 6.44 -10.74
C GLY A 198 9.73 7.05 -10.17
N TYR A 199 9.90 6.85 -8.86
CA TYR A 199 10.98 7.45 -8.08
C TYR A 199 11.47 6.53 -6.97
N SER A 200 12.74 6.70 -6.60
CA SER A 200 13.33 6.16 -5.37
C SER A 200 14.03 7.28 -4.60
N ALA A 201 14.39 7.06 -3.33
CA ALA A 201 15.09 8.07 -2.54
C ALA A 201 16.13 7.53 -1.58
N GLU A 202 17.12 8.38 -1.29
CA GLU A 202 18.04 8.23 -0.17
C GLU A 202 17.63 9.16 0.99
N MET A 203 17.76 8.66 2.22
CA MET A 203 17.45 9.45 3.43
C MET A 203 18.67 10.23 3.89
N VAL A 204 18.55 11.54 4.00
CA VAL A 204 19.60 12.43 4.50
C VAL A 204 19.08 13.25 5.67
N ASN A 205 19.67 13.08 6.85
CA ASN A 205 19.26 13.83 8.03
C ASN A 205 19.59 15.32 7.86
N LEU A 206 18.61 16.17 8.15
CA LEU A 206 18.75 17.63 8.13
C LEU A 206 18.89 18.19 9.54
N LEU A 207 18.03 17.74 10.48
CA LEU A 207 18.10 18.08 11.89
C LEU A 207 17.92 16.82 12.74
N LYS A 208 18.94 16.48 13.51
CA LYS A 208 18.92 15.38 14.48
C LYS A 208 19.86 15.72 15.62
N SER A 209 19.43 15.46 16.85
CA SER A 209 20.29 15.61 18.01
C SER A 209 20.90 14.27 18.41
N GLU A 210 22.20 14.27 18.69
CA GLU A 210 22.91 13.10 19.22
C GLU A 210 22.76 12.98 20.75
N THR A 211 22.40 14.08 21.42
CA THR A 211 22.36 14.16 22.89
C THR A 211 20.98 14.44 23.45
N ASP A 212 20.18 15.24 22.76
CA ASP A 212 18.81 15.60 23.17
C ASP A 212 17.82 14.58 22.59
N ARG A 213 17.35 13.66 23.44
CA ARG A 213 16.38 12.63 23.06
C ARG A 213 14.94 13.08 23.13
N TRP A 214 14.66 14.35 23.42
CA TRP A 214 13.31 14.91 23.56
C TRP A 214 12.93 15.78 22.36
N PHE A 215 13.80 15.88 21.35
CA PHE A 215 13.43 16.47 20.06
C PHE A 215 12.33 15.63 19.38
N ARG A 216 11.16 16.23 19.19
CA ARG A 216 9.95 15.65 18.60
C ARG A 216 9.44 16.61 17.53
N PRO A 217 10.12 16.66 16.37
CA PRO A 217 9.71 17.56 15.31
C PRO A 217 8.28 17.19 14.89
N SER A 218 7.39 18.18 14.89
CA SER A 218 5.97 18.00 14.62
C SER A 218 5.56 18.58 13.27
N ASP A 219 6.28 19.59 12.78
CA ASP A 219 6.03 20.18 11.46
C ASP A 219 7.26 20.91 10.91
N VAL A 220 7.32 21.11 9.60
CA VAL A 220 8.37 21.85 8.87
C VAL A 220 7.77 22.70 7.76
N CYS A 221 8.16 23.98 7.69
CA CYS A 221 7.72 24.87 6.62
C CYS A 221 8.87 25.74 6.09
N VAL A 222 8.73 26.18 4.84
CA VAL A 222 9.73 27.03 4.16
C VAL A 222 9.39 28.50 4.36
N ALA A 223 10.29 29.25 4.96
CA ALA A 223 10.14 30.69 5.12
C ALA A 223 10.36 31.44 3.80
N PRO A 224 9.83 32.67 3.68
CA PRO A 224 10.00 33.50 2.48
C PRO A 224 11.46 33.76 2.07
N ASP A 225 12.41 33.76 3.02
CA ASP A 225 13.84 33.94 2.76
C ASP A 225 14.56 32.63 2.36
N GLY A 226 13.82 31.53 2.28
CA GLY A 226 14.32 30.20 1.97
C GLY A 226 14.89 29.44 3.17
N SER A 227 14.84 29.97 4.40
CA SER A 227 15.14 29.18 5.60
C SER A 227 14.00 28.19 5.91
N LEU A 228 14.27 27.16 6.72
CA LEU A 228 13.21 26.28 7.23
C LEU A 228 12.85 26.68 8.65
N PHE A 229 11.58 26.58 9.00
CA PHE A 229 11.13 26.53 10.38
C PHE A 229 10.68 25.12 10.72
N VAL A 230 11.17 24.57 11.83
CA VAL A 230 10.78 23.26 12.36
C VAL A 230 10.14 23.47 13.73
N ALA A 231 8.88 23.08 13.85
CA ALA A 231 8.18 23.03 15.12
C ALA A 231 8.54 21.73 15.86
N ASP A 232 8.71 21.82 17.17
CA ASP A 232 9.04 20.70 18.04
C ASP A 232 8.29 20.85 19.36
N TRP A 233 7.41 19.91 19.70
CA TRP A 233 6.67 19.99 20.95
C TRP A 233 7.52 19.64 22.18
N TYR A 234 8.75 19.12 22.00
CA TYR A 234 9.72 18.77 23.05
C TYR A 234 9.20 17.82 24.14
N ASP A 235 9.18 16.51 23.87
CA ASP A 235 8.58 15.50 24.77
C ASP A 235 9.46 14.24 24.93
N PRO A 236 9.48 13.57 26.11
CA PRO A 236 10.20 12.32 26.31
C PRO A 236 9.69 11.14 25.47
N GLY A 237 8.43 11.13 25.03
CA GLY A 237 7.77 10.03 24.34
C GLY A 237 7.13 10.41 23.00
N VAL A 238 6.48 9.43 22.37
CA VAL A 238 5.59 9.60 21.21
C VAL A 238 4.39 8.67 21.42
N GLY A 239 3.18 9.15 21.09
CA GLY A 239 1.94 8.39 21.19
C GLY A 239 0.82 9.18 21.87
N GLY A 240 -0.40 9.09 21.33
CA GLY A 240 -1.54 9.97 21.65
C GLY A 240 -2.07 9.97 23.09
N HIS A 241 -1.46 9.22 24.02
CA HIS A 241 -1.90 9.08 25.40
C HIS A 241 -0.79 9.28 26.45
N GLY A 242 0.40 9.76 26.05
CA GLY A 242 1.59 9.76 26.91
C GLY A 242 2.46 11.02 26.89
N MET A 243 1.88 12.21 26.63
CA MET A 243 2.62 13.48 26.76
C MET A 243 3.19 13.62 28.18
N GLY A 244 4.51 13.76 28.26
CA GLY A 244 5.26 13.90 29.50
C GLY A 244 5.59 15.35 29.87
N ASP A 245 5.71 16.25 28.89
CA ASP A 245 5.88 17.70 29.11
C ASP A 245 4.79 18.45 28.33
N ILE A 246 3.92 19.16 29.06
CA ILE A 246 2.80 19.93 28.48
C ILE A 246 3.05 21.44 28.50
N GLU A 247 4.19 21.88 29.04
CA GLU A 247 4.46 23.31 29.28
C GLU A 247 5.39 23.93 28.23
N LYS A 248 6.12 23.09 27.48
CA LYS A 248 7.19 23.54 26.59
C LYS A 248 6.94 23.15 25.14
N GLY A 249 7.61 23.89 24.28
CA GLY A 249 7.70 23.68 22.84
C GLY A 249 8.82 24.56 22.29
N ARG A 250 9.30 24.25 21.09
CA ARG A 250 10.42 24.92 20.44
C ARG A 250 10.09 25.16 18.97
N ILE A 251 10.62 26.26 18.44
CA ILE A 251 10.65 26.53 17.01
C ILE A 251 12.12 26.73 16.63
N PHE A 252 12.62 25.88 15.74
CA PHE A 252 13.96 26.02 15.18
C PHE A 252 13.88 26.73 13.84
N ARG A 253 14.73 27.75 13.63
CA ARG A 253 15.04 28.24 12.29
C ARG A 253 16.30 27.54 11.80
N VAL A 254 16.23 26.88 10.65
CA VAL A 254 17.35 26.17 10.04
C VAL A 254 17.89 27.00 8.87
N ILE A 255 19.18 27.32 8.97
CA ILE A 255 19.97 28.03 7.96
C ILE A 255 21.33 27.35 7.79
N PRO A 256 22.04 27.58 6.68
CA PRO A 256 23.42 27.14 6.53
C PRO A 256 24.31 27.70 7.65
N LYS A 257 25.29 26.92 8.09
CA LYS A 257 26.27 27.34 9.10
C LYS A 257 27.02 28.59 8.64
N GLY A 258 27.08 29.61 9.48
CA GLY A 258 27.70 30.90 9.16
C GLY A 258 26.80 31.87 8.37
N GLY A 259 25.55 31.50 8.08
CA GLY A 259 24.56 32.39 7.48
C GLY A 259 24.02 33.46 8.45
N ASP A 260 23.23 34.40 7.93
CA ASP A 260 22.62 35.48 8.72
C ASP A 260 21.55 34.92 9.68
N THR A 261 21.86 34.97 10.97
CA THR A 261 20.97 34.49 12.03
C THR A 261 19.76 35.39 12.27
N ALA A 262 19.80 36.66 11.82
CA ALA A 262 18.67 37.55 11.92
C ALA A 262 17.58 37.15 10.91
N TYR A 263 16.37 36.87 11.39
CA TYR A 263 15.21 36.72 10.51
C TYR A 263 14.60 38.09 10.30
N ARG A 264 14.24 38.40 9.05
CA ARG A 264 13.52 39.63 8.70
C ARG A 264 12.20 39.24 8.06
N PRO A 265 11.06 39.74 8.56
CA PRO A 265 9.77 39.45 7.96
C PRO A 265 9.68 40.01 6.52
N PRO A 266 8.72 39.52 5.72
CA PRO A 266 8.39 40.13 4.43
C PRO A 266 8.25 41.65 4.54
N GLY A 267 8.84 42.40 3.59
CA GLY A 267 8.85 43.87 3.60
C GLY A 267 10.03 44.52 4.33
N GLU A 268 10.68 43.83 5.28
CA GLU A 268 11.92 44.29 5.94
C GLU A 268 13.18 43.67 5.33
N ARG A 269 13.03 42.73 4.38
CA ARG A 269 14.16 42.05 3.73
C ARG A 269 14.80 42.91 2.65
N PRO A 270 16.13 42.87 2.47
CA PRO A 270 16.80 43.50 1.34
C PRO A 270 16.22 43.00 0.01
N GLY A 271 15.76 43.90 -0.84
CA GLY A 271 15.19 43.57 -2.16
C GLY A 271 13.71 43.16 -2.16
N ASP A 272 13.04 43.09 -1.00
CA ASP A 272 11.63 42.71 -0.92
C ASP A 272 10.66 43.84 -1.34
N GLY A 273 11.13 45.09 -1.49
CA GLY A 273 10.26 46.21 -1.87
C GLY A 273 9.02 46.34 -0.98
N LYS A 274 8.02 47.07 -1.45
CA LYS A 274 6.76 47.34 -0.72
C LYS A 274 5.92 46.07 -0.53
N GLU A 275 4.94 46.15 0.38
CA GLU A 275 3.83 45.19 0.55
C GLU A 275 3.28 44.67 -0.81
N PRO A 276 2.81 43.41 -0.92
CA PRO A 276 2.36 42.84 -2.20
C PRO A 276 1.36 43.71 -2.97
N ASN A 277 0.44 44.37 -2.26
CA ASN A 277 -0.57 45.26 -2.86
C ASN A 277 0.00 46.55 -3.50
N ALA A 278 1.26 46.90 -3.21
CA ALA A 278 1.92 48.09 -3.72
C ALA A 278 2.92 47.79 -4.86
N ARG A 279 2.97 46.52 -5.31
CA ARG A 279 3.78 46.05 -6.43
C ARG A 279 3.01 46.14 -7.75
N THR A 280 3.75 46.30 -8.84
CA THR A 280 3.20 46.13 -10.19
C THR A 280 2.81 44.67 -10.43
N ALA A 281 1.91 44.42 -11.39
CA ALA A 281 1.60 43.06 -11.85
C ALA A 281 2.85 42.26 -12.21
N THR A 282 3.85 42.96 -12.78
CA THR A 282 5.14 42.38 -13.18
C THR A 282 5.96 41.86 -12.02
N GLU A 283 6.12 42.68 -11.00
CA GLU A 283 6.82 42.27 -9.78
C GLU A 283 6.07 41.16 -9.03
N LEU A 284 4.74 41.11 -9.14
CA LEU A 284 3.91 40.10 -8.49
C LEU A 284 4.06 38.71 -9.12
N TYR A 285 3.89 38.54 -10.44
CA TYR A 285 4.07 37.20 -11.01
C TYR A 285 5.54 36.73 -10.96
N GLN A 286 6.52 37.65 -11.07
CA GLN A 286 7.92 37.28 -10.90
C GLN A 286 8.18 36.80 -9.47
N ARG A 287 7.57 37.45 -8.48
CA ARG A 287 7.64 37.00 -7.10
C ARG A 287 6.91 35.68 -6.87
N TYR A 288 5.72 35.50 -7.42
CA TYR A 288 4.97 34.24 -7.35
C TYR A 288 5.81 33.08 -7.90
N ALA A 289 6.45 33.29 -9.05
CA ALA A 289 7.31 32.28 -9.68
C ALA A 289 8.55 31.95 -8.83
N THR A 290 9.14 32.92 -8.14
CA THR A 290 10.45 32.75 -7.48
C THR A 290 10.39 32.51 -5.97
N THR A 291 9.31 32.89 -5.28
CA THR A 291 9.23 32.72 -3.82
C THR A 291 9.06 31.25 -3.43
N PRO A 292 9.90 30.71 -2.52
CA PRO A 292 9.76 29.33 -2.07
C PRO A 292 8.62 29.17 -1.04
N ASN A 293 8.11 30.25 -0.47
CA ASN A 293 7.07 30.22 0.56
C ASN A 293 5.67 30.08 -0.05
N MET A 294 4.96 29.03 0.33
CA MET A 294 3.60 28.74 -0.16
C MET A 294 2.59 29.82 0.22
N ALA A 295 2.64 30.36 1.45
CA ALA A 295 1.68 31.37 1.90
C ALA A 295 1.80 32.68 1.09
N GLU A 296 3.03 33.11 0.76
CA GLU A 296 3.26 34.25 -0.12
C GLU A 296 2.72 33.99 -1.53
N ARG A 297 2.88 32.76 -2.06
CA ARG A 297 2.27 32.37 -3.35
C ARG A 297 0.74 32.42 -3.29
N TYR A 298 0.13 31.91 -2.23
CA TYR A 298 -1.32 31.98 -2.01
C TYR A 298 -1.82 33.42 -1.98
N HIS A 299 -1.14 34.31 -1.24
CA HIS A 299 -1.52 35.72 -1.19
C HIS A 299 -1.44 36.39 -2.57
N ILE A 300 -0.35 36.16 -3.32
CA ILE A 300 -0.20 36.72 -4.66
C ILE A 300 -1.26 36.16 -5.62
N TRP A 301 -1.55 34.86 -5.54
CA TRP A 301 -2.58 34.22 -6.36
C TRP A 301 -3.96 34.88 -6.18
N ASN A 302 -4.36 35.11 -4.92
CA ASN A 302 -5.66 35.73 -4.64
C ASN A 302 -5.76 37.19 -5.10
N LEU A 303 -4.65 37.93 -5.13
CA LEU A 303 -4.63 39.26 -5.75
C LEU A 303 -4.97 39.18 -7.24
N PHE A 304 -4.43 38.21 -7.96
CA PHE A 304 -4.73 38.02 -9.39
C PHE A 304 -6.12 37.45 -9.65
N ALA A 305 -6.61 36.57 -8.79
CA ALA A 305 -7.94 35.99 -8.91
C ALA A 305 -9.07 37.00 -8.60
N ASP A 306 -8.79 38.05 -7.84
CA ASP A 306 -9.77 39.09 -7.53
C ASP A 306 -9.91 40.09 -8.70
N PRO A 307 -11.07 40.13 -9.39
CA PRO A 307 -11.29 40.99 -10.55
C PRO A 307 -11.18 42.49 -10.23
N ASN A 308 -11.30 42.89 -8.95
CA ASN A 308 -11.20 44.28 -8.53
C ASN A 308 -9.77 44.85 -8.66
N HIS A 309 -8.74 44.00 -8.78
CA HIS A 309 -7.36 44.45 -8.93
C HIS A 309 -6.97 44.80 -10.38
N GLY A 310 -7.83 44.48 -11.37
CA GLY A 310 -7.70 45.00 -12.74
C GLY A 310 -6.47 44.52 -13.52
N PHE A 311 -5.91 43.34 -13.20
CA PHE A 311 -4.78 42.76 -13.92
C PHE A 311 -5.21 42.30 -15.34
N GLN A 312 -4.96 43.13 -16.36
CA GLN A 312 -5.39 42.90 -17.75
C GLN A 312 -4.35 42.14 -18.62
N GLU A 313 -4.83 41.75 -19.81
CA GLU A 313 -4.29 40.94 -20.92
C GLU A 313 -2.80 41.12 -21.32
N GLN A 314 -2.16 42.23 -20.96
CA GLN A 314 -0.71 42.44 -21.19
C GLN A 314 0.19 41.52 -20.34
N THR A 315 -0.40 40.83 -19.36
CA THR A 315 0.30 39.91 -18.45
C THR A 315 0.77 38.64 -19.17
N THR A 316 0.00 38.08 -20.12
CA THR A 316 0.34 36.80 -20.78
C THR A 316 1.60 36.88 -21.64
N LYS A 317 1.76 37.97 -22.42
CA LYS A 317 2.99 38.19 -23.21
C LYS A 317 4.22 38.24 -22.30
N ARG A 318 4.09 38.93 -21.17
CA ARG A 318 5.21 39.14 -20.26
C ARG A 318 5.54 37.89 -19.43
N LEU A 319 4.54 37.11 -19.06
CA LEU A 319 4.74 35.77 -18.48
C LEU A 319 5.48 34.86 -19.46
N PHE A 320 5.10 34.89 -20.74
CA PHE A 320 5.77 34.12 -21.78
C PHE A 320 7.22 34.59 -21.99
N GLU A 321 7.47 35.91 -22.02
CA GLU A 321 8.83 36.47 -22.04
C GLU A 321 9.65 36.00 -20.83
N LEU A 322 9.08 36.00 -19.61
CA LEU A 322 9.78 35.52 -18.41
C LEU A 322 10.09 34.02 -18.51
N TYR A 323 9.14 33.21 -18.97
CA TYR A 323 9.31 31.78 -19.17
C TYR A 323 10.45 31.47 -20.16
N GLU A 324 10.52 32.18 -21.28
CA GLU A 324 11.52 32.00 -22.33
C GLU A 324 12.86 32.71 -22.06
N SER A 325 12.92 33.62 -21.08
CA SER A 325 14.09 34.46 -20.82
C SER A 325 15.36 33.69 -20.44
N GLY A 326 15.22 32.47 -19.92
CA GLY A 326 16.29 31.71 -19.28
C GLY A 326 16.73 32.28 -17.92
N GLU A 327 16.07 33.33 -17.40
CA GLU A 327 16.39 33.96 -16.12
C GLU A 327 15.81 33.20 -14.91
N VAL A 328 14.79 32.37 -15.14
CA VAL A 328 14.09 31.60 -14.11
C VAL A 328 14.40 30.10 -14.24
N ASP A 329 14.42 29.42 -13.10
CA ASP A 329 14.64 27.96 -13.08
C ASP A 329 13.36 27.17 -13.40
N ASP A 330 13.50 25.84 -13.46
CA ASP A 330 12.41 24.95 -13.83
C ASP A 330 11.26 24.95 -12.81
N VAL A 331 11.53 25.17 -11.52
CA VAL A 331 10.47 25.31 -10.51
C VAL A 331 9.63 26.56 -10.79
N ALA A 332 10.29 27.68 -11.06
CA ALA A 332 9.61 28.92 -11.43
C ALA A 332 8.85 28.77 -12.75
N LYS A 333 9.43 28.10 -13.76
CA LYS A 333 8.72 27.76 -15.00
C LYS A 333 7.47 26.92 -14.75
N ALA A 334 7.54 25.91 -13.89
CA ALA A 334 6.39 25.07 -13.53
C ALA A 334 5.24 25.89 -12.93
N ARG A 335 5.55 26.79 -11.99
CA ARG A 335 4.59 27.74 -11.41
C ARG A 335 3.96 28.64 -12.48
N LEU A 336 4.76 29.13 -13.44
CA LEU A 336 4.26 29.95 -14.55
C LEU A 336 3.32 29.18 -15.48
N ILE A 337 3.57 27.89 -15.75
CA ILE A 337 2.68 27.02 -16.54
C ILE A 337 1.29 26.94 -15.90
N TRP A 338 1.24 26.59 -14.61
CA TRP A 338 -0.02 26.53 -13.86
C TRP A 338 -0.74 27.86 -13.84
N PHE A 339 -0.03 28.90 -13.40
CA PHE A 339 -0.59 30.24 -13.25
C PHE A 339 -1.17 30.76 -14.57
N ALA A 340 -0.42 30.63 -15.67
CA ALA A 340 -0.90 31.08 -16.97
C ALA A 340 -2.10 30.29 -17.48
N THR A 341 -2.12 28.98 -17.22
CA THR A 341 -3.20 28.10 -17.67
C THR A 341 -4.50 28.36 -16.91
N VAL A 342 -4.42 28.55 -15.59
CA VAL A 342 -5.62 28.84 -14.77
C VAL A 342 -6.13 30.27 -14.99
N MET A 343 -5.24 31.25 -15.08
CA MET A 343 -5.64 32.66 -15.22
C MET A 343 -6.06 33.05 -16.64
N PHE A 344 -5.48 32.44 -17.67
CA PHE A 344 -5.67 32.86 -19.07
C PHE A 344 -6.15 31.73 -20.00
N GLY A 345 -6.38 30.53 -19.47
CA GLY A 345 -6.88 29.38 -20.22
C GLY A 345 -5.79 28.62 -20.99
N ASP A 346 -6.20 27.52 -21.61
CA ASP A 346 -5.35 26.54 -22.31
C ASP A 346 -4.72 27.04 -23.63
N LYS A 347 -5.22 28.16 -24.17
CA LYS A 347 -4.68 28.79 -25.39
C LYS A 347 -3.43 29.63 -25.12
N ASN A 348 -2.94 29.69 -23.88
CA ASN A 348 -1.74 30.43 -23.56
C ASN A 348 -0.51 29.79 -24.25
N PRO A 349 0.45 30.58 -24.75
CA PRO A 349 1.61 30.06 -25.50
C PRO A 349 2.60 29.28 -24.63
N ILE A 350 2.58 29.47 -23.31
CA ILE A 350 3.49 28.77 -22.37
C ILE A 350 3.18 27.27 -22.38
N LEU A 351 1.90 26.90 -22.42
CA LEU A 351 1.47 25.50 -22.33
C LEU A 351 1.99 24.66 -23.51
N ALA A 352 1.81 25.16 -24.74
CA ALA A 352 2.33 24.51 -25.94
C ALA A 352 3.86 24.42 -25.93
N LYS A 353 4.54 25.51 -25.51
CA LYS A 353 5.99 25.55 -25.41
C LYS A 353 6.53 24.53 -24.39
N ALA A 354 5.86 24.42 -23.24
CA ALA A 354 6.26 23.51 -22.17
C ALA A 354 6.14 22.03 -22.55
N LEU A 355 5.22 21.67 -23.45
CA LEU A 355 5.12 20.30 -24.00
C LEU A 355 6.34 19.90 -24.86
N GLU A 356 7.13 20.87 -25.32
CA GLU A 356 8.33 20.67 -26.13
C GLU A 356 9.63 20.88 -25.34
N ASP A 357 9.55 21.20 -24.04
CA ASP A 357 10.72 21.51 -23.20
C ASP A 357 11.62 20.25 -23.04
N GLU A 358 12.93 20.46 -22.95
CA GLU A 358 13.90 19.37 -22.75
C GLU A 358 13.69 18.69 -21.39
N ASN A 359 13.29 19.44 -20.36
CA ASN A 359 13.02 18.91 -19.03
C ASN A 359 11.67 18.16 -19.00
N PRO A 360 11.68 16.83 -18.73
CA PRO A 360 10.46 16.05 -18.63
C PRO A 360 9.49 16.52 -17.53
N ASP A 361 9.98 17.08 -16.42
CA ASP A 361 9.12 17.58 -15.34
C ASP A 361 8.27 18.77 -15.81
N LEU A 362 8.77 19.59 -16.74
CA LEU A 362 8.00 20.68 -17.37
C LEU A 362 6.96 20.15 -18.36
N ARG A 363 7.30 19.12 -19.15
CA ARG A 363 6.34 18.44 -20.03
C ARG A 363 5.21 17.77 -19.23
N ILE A 364 5.54 17.12 -18.11
CA ILE A 364 4.56 16.55 -17.16
C ILE A 364 3.68 17.65 -16.57
N THR A 365 4.27 18.76 -16.13
CA THR A 365 3.51 19.90 -15.60
C THR A 365 2.54 20.45 -16.63
N ALA A 366 2.97 20.59 -17.89
CA ALA A 366 2.12 21.01 -18.99
C ALA A 366 0.96 20.04 -19.23
N LEU A 367 1.21 18.72 -19.24
CA LEU A 367 0.16 17.71 -19.36
C LEU A 367 -0.88 17.82 -18.24
N ARG A 368 -0.44 18.03 -16.99
CA ARG A 368 -1.34 18.17 -15.83
C ARG A 368 -2.15 19.46 -15.89
N ALA A 369 -1.51 20.60 -16.18
CA ALA A 369 -2.18 21.90 -16.33
C ALA A 369 -3.19 21.87 -17.47
N TRP A 370 -2.82 21.25 -18.59
CA TRP A 370 -3.72 21.02 -19.72
C TRP A 370 -4.88 20.13 -19.27
N ARG A 371 -4.67 19.00 -18.60
CA ARG A 371 -5.78 18.16 -18.11
C ARG A 371 -6.73 18.94 -17.19
N GLN A 372 -6.21 19.75 -16.26
CA GLN A 372 -7.01 20.54 -15.33
C GLN A 372 -7.94 21.54 -16.04
N SER A 373 -7.47 22.26 -17.06
CA SER A 373 -8.30 23.25 -17.76
C SER A 373 -9.45 22.64 -18.55
N TRP A 374 -9.50 21.30 -18.63
CA TRP A 374 -10.47 20.52 -19.37
C TRP A 374 -11.42 19.71 -18.49
N GLU A 375 -11.18 19.68 -17.17
CA GLU A 375 -12.06 19.02 -16.21
C GLU A 375 -13.49 19.59 -16.29
N GLY A 376 -14.48 18.70 -16.20
CA GLY A 376 -15.91 19.03 -16.31
C GLY A 376 -16.45 19.26 -17.73
N HIS A 377 -15.60 19.32 -18.77
CA HIS A 377 -16.01 19.58 -20.15
C HIS A 377 -15.98 18.31 -21.02
N ARG A 378 -16.86 17.34 -20.73
CA ARG A 378 -16.90 16.05 -21.46
C ARG A 378 -17.41 16.16 -22.90
N GLU A 379 -18.22 17.17 -23.23
CA GLU A 379 -18.83 17.29 -24.56
C GLU A 379 -18.07 18.26 -25.48
N GLY A 380 -17.73 17.78 -26.69
CA GLY A 380 -17.41 18.61 -27.86
C GLY A 380 -15.98 19.11 -27.99
N ARG A 381 -15.05 18.65 -27.14
CA ARG A 381 -13.74 19.29 -27.04
C ARG A 381 -12.55 18.28 -26.93
N GLN A 382 -12.84 16.99 -26.71
CA GLN A 382 -11.88 15.88 -26.52
C GLN A 382 -10.78 15.75 -27.59
N GLU A 383 -11.01 16.17 -28.83
CA GLU A 383 -10.08 15.98 -29.94
C GLU A 383 -8.71 16.63 -29.72
N SER A 384 -8.67 17.83 -29.12
CA SER A 384 -7.40 18.51 -28.84
C SER A 384 -6.62 17.86 -27.69
N LEU A 385 -7.32 17.30 -26.69
CA LEU A 385 -6.71 16.51 -25.61
C LEU A 385 -6.07 15.27 -26.20
N HIS A 386 -6.83 14.54 -27.02
CA HIS A 386 -6.36 13.34 -27.68
C HIS A 386 -5.17 13.60 -28.58
N ALA A 387 -5.09 14.74 -29.26
CA ALA A 387 -3.93 15.12 -30.06
C ALA A 387 -2.66 15.24 -29.21
N VAL A 388 -2.74 15.96 -28.08
CA VAL A 388 -1.63 16.10 -27.13
C VAL A 388 -1.26 14.74 -26.53
N LEU A 389 -2.23 13.96 -26.03
CA LEU A 389 -1.96 12.65 -25.43
C LEU A 389 -1.37 11.66 -26.45
N LYS A 390 -1.82 11.67 -27.71
CA LYS A 390 -1.23 10.87 -28.80
C LYS A 390 0.24 11.23 -29.03
N GLN A 391 0.56 12.52 -29.08
CA GLN A 391 1.94 12.98 -29.23
C GLN A 391 2.80 12.52 -28.05
N MET A 392 2.34 12.77 -26.83
CA MET A 392 3.12 12.51 -25.61
C MET A 392 3.20 11.01 -25.25
N ALA A 393 2.32 10.17 -25.79
CA ALA A 393 2.43 8.71 -25.63
C ALA A 393 3.72 8.13 -26.24
N GLY A 394 4.32 8.84 -27.21
CA GLY A 394 5.61 8.51 -27.80
C GLY A 394 6.82 9.17 -27.12
N ASP A 395 6.63 9.86 -25.98
CA ASP A 395 7.74 10.53 -25.29
C ASP A 395 8.80 9.51 -24.84
N LYS A 396 10.08 9.88 -24.94
CA LYS A 396 11.19 9.02 -24.55
C LYS A 396 11.24 8.78 -23.03
N ASN A 397 10.79 9.74 -22.24
CA ASN A 397 10.81 9.65 -20.78
C ASN A 397 9.59 8.85 -20.26
N PRO A 398 9.80 7.76 -19.51
CA PRO A 398 8.71 6.93 -18.97
C PRO A 398 7.79 7.67 -17.98
N GLN A 399 8.26 8.69 -17.26
CA GLN A 399 7.44 9.49 -16.35
C GLN A 399 6.46 10.40 -17.09
N VAL A 400 6.80 10.83 -18.31
CA VAL A 400 5.87 11.53 -19.21
C VAL A 400 4.80 10.55 -19.70
N ARG A 401 5.21 9.37 -20.19
CA ARG A 401 4.28 8.31 -20.61
C ARG A 401 3.35 7.86 -19.48
N ARG A 402 3.84 7.82 -18.23
CA ARG A 402 3.03 7.59 -17.03
C ARG A 402 1.90 8.62 -16.93
N GLU A 403 2.21 9.91 -17.04
CA GLU A 403 1.20 10.98 -16.93
C GLU A 403 0.14 10.87 -18.04
N VAL A 404 0.55 10.49 -19.26
CA VAL A 404 -0.39 10.18 -20.33
C VAL A 404 -1.31 9.01 -19.95
N ALA A 405 -0.77 7.93 -19.38
CA ALA A 405 -1.58 6.79 -18.95
C ALA A 405 -2.62 7.18 -17.89
N LEU A 406 -2.24 7.96 -16.89
CA LEU A 406 -3.15 8.42 -15.83
C LEU A 406 -4.31 9.26 -16.38
N ALA A 407 -4.04 10.08 -17.40
CA ALA A 407 -5.06 10.92 -18.04
C ALA A 407 -6.17 10.11 -18.76
N LEU A 408 -5.93 8.82 -19.08
CA LEU A 408 -6.89 7.98 -19.81
C LEU A 408 -7.94 7.31 -18.92
N ARG A 409 -7.80 7.35 -17.58
CA ARG A 409 -8.61 6.56 -16.63
C ARG A 409 -10.12 6.73 -16.83
N PHE A 410 -10.58 7.95 -17.10
CA PHE A 410 -12.00 8.27 -17.23
C PHE A 410 -12.44 8.56 -18.67
N ASP A 411 -11.61 8.17 -19.65
CA ASP A 411 -11.88 8.36 -21.08
C ASP A 411 -12.20 7.02 -21.75
N ASP A 412 -13.48 6.75 -22.00
CA ASP A 412 -13.97 5.52 -22.61
C ASP A 412 -13.96 5.55 -24.15
N SER A 413 -13.31 6.54 -24.76
CA SER A 413 -13.27 6.66 -26.21
C SER A 413 -12.33 5.65 -26.85
N LYS A 414 -12.65 5.26 -28.08
CA LYS A 414 -11.77 4.45 -28.95
C LYS A 414 -10.39 5.08 -29.13
N THR A 415 -10.32 6.41 -29.17
CA THR A 415 -9.06 7.13 -29.27
C THR A 415 -8.17 6.87 -28.05
N ALA A 416 -8.75 6.87 -26.85
CA ALA A 416 -8.02 6.53 -25.63
C ALA A 416 -7.54 5.07 -25.64
N ASP A 417 -8.29 4.15 -26.26
CA ASP A 417 -7.85 2.75 -26.44
C ASP A 417 -6.58 2.66 -27.29
N GLU A 418 -6.54 3.40 -28.40
CA GLU A 418 -5.40 3.46 -29.31
C GLU A 418 -4.15 4.08 -28.63
N ILE A 419 -4.35 5.13 -27.83
CA ILE A 419 -3.27 5.76 -27.06
C ILE A 419 -2.75 4.78 -26.01
N TRP A 420 -3.63 4.13 -25.24
CA TRP A 420 -3.24 3.15 -24.24
C TRP A 420 -2.48 1.98 -24.86
N ALA A 421 -2.94 1.44 -26.00
CA ALA A 421 -2.25 0.39 -26.72
C ALA A 421 -0.83 0.81 -27.15
N THR A 422 -0.65 2.07 -27.54
CA THR A 422 0.67 2.65 -27.86
C THR A 422 1.58 2.68 -26.64
N LEU A 423 1.04 3.05 -25.48
CA LEU A 423 1.77 3.05 -24.21
C LEU A 423 2.14 1.62 -23.76
N ALA A 424 1.19 0.69 -23.80
CA ALA A 424 1.37 -0.69 -23.37
C ALA A 424 2.38 -1.47 -24.24
N LYS A 425 2.47 -1.18 -25.53
CA LYS A 425 3.51 -1.74 -26.43
C LYS A 425 4.94 -1.34 -26.05
N GLN A 426 5.09 -0.27 -25.27
CA GLN A 426 6.38 0.22 -24.79
C GLN A 426 6.69 -0.26 -23.36
N TYR A 427 5.86 -1.14 -22.80
CA TYR A 427 6.08 -1.69 -21.47
C TYR A 427 7.32 -2.59 -21.45
N ASP A 428 8.22 -2.36 -20.48
CA ASP A 428 9.54 -2.97 -20.38
C ASP A 428 9.79 -3.73 -19.07
N GLY A 429 8.75 -3.94 -18.27
CA GLY A 429 8.85 -4.57 -16.95
C GLY A 429 8.83 -3.60 -15.76
N ASP A 430 8.87 -2.28 -15.99
CA ASP A 430 8.84 -1.30 -14.89
C ASP A 430 7.53 -1.34 -14.09
N ARG A 431 7.63 -1.66 -12.80
CA ARG A 431 6.49 -1.75 -11.87
C ARG A 431 5.70 -0.44 -11.76
N TRP A 432 6.37 0.72 -11.79
CA TRP A 432 5.68 2.00 -11.74
C TRP A 432 4.85 2.24 -12.98
N TYR A 433 5.41 1.96 -14.15
CA TYR A 433 4.72 2.12 -15.43
C TYR A 433 3.55 1.13 -15.56
N LEU A 434 3.72 -0.10 -15.07
CA LEU A 434 2.65 -1.10 -15.03
C LEU A 434 1.42 -0.61 -14.26
N GLU A 435 1.63 0.02 -13.10
CA GLU A 435 0.53 0.55 -12.30
C GLU A 435 -0.14 1.74 -12.96
N ALA A 436 0.61 2.62 -13.63
CA ALA A 436 0.05 3.71 -14.40
C ALA A 436 -0.78 3.24 -15.60
N LEU A 437 -0.29 2.22 -16.33
CA LEU A 437 -1.06 1.56 -17.39
C LEU A 437 -2.33 0.91 -16.82
N GLY A 438 -2.23 0.28 -15.64
CA GLY A 438 -3.36 -0.32 -14.96
C GLY A 438 -4.41 0.68 -14.48
N ILE A 439 -3.99 1.89 -14.09
CA ILE A 439 -4.88 3.01 -13.77
C ILE A 439 -5.53 3.55 -15.05
N GLY A 440 -4.78 3.73 -16.13
CA GLY A 440 -5.30 4.22 -17.42
C GLY A 440 -6.22 3.25 -18.17
N ALA A 441 -6.16 1.96 -17.83
CA ALA A 441 -7.10 0.94 -18.31
C ALA A 441 -8.22 0.62 -17.33
N ASP A 442 -8.22 1.21 -16.14
CA ASP A 442 -9.30 1.01 -15.19
C ASP A 442 -10.62 1.44 -15.83
N LEU A 443 -11.73 0.79 -15.47
CA LEU A 443 -13.06 0.94 -16.09
C LEU A 443 -13.19 0.46 -17.55
N CYS A 444 -12.11 0.34 -18.33
CA CYS A 444 -12.14 0.03 -19.78
C CYS A 444 -11.24 -1.15 -20.19
N TRP A 445 -10.88 -2.05 -19.26
CA TRP A 445 -9.86 -3.09 -19.50
C TRP A 445 -10.04 -3.92 -20.77
N ASP A 446 -11.26 -4.32 -21.11
CA ASP A 446 -11.51 -5.18 -22.28
C ASP A 446 -11.22 -4.46 -23.60
N ASP A 447 -11.66 -3.21 -23.75
CA ASP A 447 -11.43 -2.40 -24.95
C ASP A 447 -9.95 -2.03 -25.10
N ARG A 448 -9.28 -1.70 -23.99
CA ARG A 448 -7.84 -1.42 -23.93
C ARG A 448 -7.01 -2.62 -24.37
N LEU A 449 -7.32 -3.80 -23.84
CA LEU A 449 -6.66 -5.05 -24.23
C LEU A 449 -6.98 -5.46 -25.67
N ALA A 450 -8.19 -5.16 -26.17
CA ALA A 450 -8.54 -5.41 -27.56
C ALA A 450 -7.73 -4.51 -28.52
N ALA A 451 -7.58 -3.22 -28.20
CA ALA A 451 -6.81 -2.28 -29.01
C ALA A 451 -5.30 -2.55 -29.01
N LEU A 452 -4.76 -3.19 -27.96
CA LEU A 452 -3.38 -3.68 -27.96
C LEU A 452 -3.14 -4.62 -29.16
N GLY A 453 -4.14 -5.41 -29.54
CA GLY A 453 -4.10 -6.30 -30.71
C GLY A 453 -3.11 -7.46 -30.57
N ASP A 454 -2.53 -7.65 -29.39
CA ASP A 454 -1.57 -8.72 -29.09
C ASP A 454 -2.32 -9.95 -28.54
N PRO A 455 -2.26 -11.11 -29.21
CA PRO A 455 -2.86 -12.33 -28.68
C PRO A 455 -2.15 -12.86 -27.43
N LYS A 456 -0.89 -12.45 -27.16
CA LYS A 456 -0.10 -12.85 -25.99
C LYS A 456 0.57 -11.63 -25.33
N PRO A 457 -0.20 -10.73 -24.70
CA PRO A 457 0.38 -9.58 -24.00
C PRO A 457 1.40 -9.99 -22.95
N HIS A 458 2.28 -9.06 -22.58
CA HIS A 458 3.24 -9.28 -21.50
C HIS A 458 2.56 -9.84 -20.24
N PRO A 459 3.09 -10.89 -19.58
CA PRO A 459 2.45 -11.51 -18.41
C PRO A 459 2.06 -10.53 -17.32
N ASP A 460 2.92 -9.55 -17.02
CA ASP A 460 2.62 -8.53 -16.00
C ASP A 460 1.42 -7.65 -16.34
N LEU A 461 1.18 -7.34 -17.62
CA LEU A 461 -0.03 -6.62 -18.05
C LEU A 461 -1.28 -7.47 -17.80
N VAL A 462 -1.20 -8.78 -18.06
CA VAL A 462 -2.29 -9.72 -17.77
C VAL A 462 -2.51 -9.86 -16.26
N TRP A 463 -1.42 -9.97 -15.49
CA TRP A 463 -1.44 -10.01 -14.02
C TRP A 463 -2.07 -8.76 -13.40
N ARG A 464 -1.79 -7.58 -13.98
CA ARG A 464 -2.38 -6.32 -13.53
C ARG A 464 -3.83 -6.13 -13.96
N SER A 465 -4.26 -6.78 -15.04
CA SER A 465 -5.56 -6.54 -15.67
C SER A 465 -6.75 -7.00 -14.83
N ARG A 466 -7.89 -6.34 -15.05
CA ARG A 466 -9.22 -6.78 -14.57
C ARG A 466 -10.15 -7.14 -15.74
N GLY A 467 -9.61 -7.31 -16.96
CA GLY A 467 -10.38 -7.64 -18.15
C GLY A 467 -10.97 -9.05 -18.10
N SER A 468 -12.07 -9.27 -18.81
CA SER A 468 -12.85 -10.52 -18.83
C SER A 468 -12.04 -11.77 -19.18
N LYS A 469 -10.98 -11.63 -20.01
CA LYS A 469 -10.10 -12.73 -20.43
C LYS A 469 -8.82 -12.88 -19.60
N SER A 470 -8.63 -12.06 -18.59
CA SER A 470 -7.35 -12.02 -17.85
C SER A 470 -7.13 -13.30 -17.04
N ALA A 471 -8.19 -13.85 -16.43
CA ALA A 471 -8.11 -15.11 -15.68
C ALA A 471 -7.70 -16.30 -16.57
N GLU A 472 -8.28 -16.39 -17.78
CA GLU A 472 -7.95 -17.42 -18.78
C GLU A 472 -6.48 -17.30 -19.19
N ARG A 473 -6.02 -16.10 -19.55
CA ARG A 473 -4.64 -15.84 -19.95
C ARG A 473 -3.64 -16.11 -18.82
N LEU A 474 -3.98 -15.77 -17.58
CA LEU A 474 -3.15 -16.10 -16.42
C LEU A 474 -3.03 -17.62 -16.27
N ALA A 475 -4.12 -18.37 -16.42
CA ALA A 475 -4.08 -19.82 -16.39
C ALA A 475 -3.17 -20.38 -17.50
N GLU A 476 -3.23 -19.85 -18.72
CA GLU A 476 -2.34 -20.26 -19.82
C GLU A 476 -0.86 -20.04 -19.48
N VAL A 477 -0.50 -18.88 -18.92
CA VAL A 477 0.87 -18.57 -18.49
C VAL A 477 1.32 -19.53 -17.39
N ILE A 478 0.46 -19.78 -16.40
CA ILE A 478 0.75 -20.68 -15.27
C ILE A 478 0.92 -22.13 -15.74
N ILE A 479 0.07 -22.61 -16.64
CA ILE A 479 0.13 -23.96 -17.20
C ILE A 479 1.40 -24.15 -18.04
N ALA A 480 1.82 -23.12 -18.79
CA ALA A 480 3.00 -23.18 -19.63
C ALA A 480 4.33 -23.05 -18.88
N ALA A 481 4.31 -22.69 -17.59
CA ALA A 481 5.52 -22.57 -16.78
C ALA A 481 6.26 -23.91 -16.70
N THR A 482 7.59 -23.90 -16.79
CA THR A 482 8.46 -25.10 -16.83
C THR A 482 9.25 -25.35 -15.54
N GLY A 483 8.96 -24.60 -14.47
CA GLY A 483 9.60 -24.71 -13.15
C GLY A 483 8.69 -24.18 -12.03
N GLU A 484 9.29 -23.69 -10.93
CA GLU A 484 8.52 -23.03 -9.87
C GLU A 484 7.69 -21.87 -10.44
N VAL A 485 6.38 -21.88 -10.15
CA VAL A 485 5.49 -20.80 -10.58
C VAL A 485 5.67 -19.62 -9.66
N ASP A 486 5.87 -18.45 -10.24
CA ASP A 486 5.83 -17.20 -9.51
C ASP A 486 4.49 -17.09 -8.76
N PRO A 487 4.50 -17.10 -7.41
CA PRO A 487 3.28 -17.00 -6.61
C PRO A 487 2.48 -15.72 -6.89
N SER A 488 3.11 -14.69 -7.48
CA SER A 488 2.44 -13.46 -7.93
C SER A 488 1.39 -13.74 -9.01
N LEU A 489 1.63 -14.70 -9.92
CA LEU A 489 0.69 -15.06 -10.99
C LEU A 489 -0.57 -15.72 -10.41
N LEU A 490 -0.39 -16.62 -9.43
CA LEU A 490 -1.49 -17.20 -8.66
C LEU A 490 -2.25 -16.13 -7.86
N ARG A 491 -1.52 -15.13 -7.33
CA ARG A 491 -2.12 -13.98 -6.65
C ARG A 491 -2.96 -13.14 -7.61
N GLY A 492 -2.54 -12.96 -8.87
CA GLY A 492 -3.29 -12.23 -9.89
C GLY A 492 -4.70 -12.78 -10.13
N LEU A 493 -4.90 -14.11 -9.99
CA LEU A 493 -6.22 -14.75 -10.09
C LEU A 493 -7.16 -14.33 -8.94
N ASP A 494 -6.64 -13.95 -7.78
CA ASP A 494 -7.49 -13.47 -6.67
C ASP A 494 -8.15 -12.12 -6.97
N PHE A 495 -7.68 -11.40 -7.99
CA PHE A 495 -8.21 -10.10 -8.44
C PHE A 495 -9.15 -10.21 -9.65
N GLN A 496 -9.49 -11.44 -10.06
CA GLN A 496 -10.40 -11.70 -11.17
C GLN A 496 -11.82 -12.01 -10.67
N PRO A 497 -12.87 -11.76 -11.49
CA PRO A 497 -14.24 -12.13 -11.17
C PRO A 497 -14.36 -13.60 -10.75
N ALA A 498 -15.17 -13.89 -9.74
CA ALA A 498 -15.24 -15.20 -9.08
C ALA A 498 -15.46 -16.39 -10.05
N GLU A 499 -16.32 -16.22 -11.05
CA GLU A 499 -16.59 -17.24 -12.07
C GLU A 499 -15.36 -17.52 -12.94
N SER A 500 -14.76 -16.47 -13.51
CA SER A 500 -13.55 -16.58 -14.35
C SER A 500 -12.35 -17.12 -13.56
N LYS A 501 -12.23 -16.75 -12.29
CA LYS A 501 -11.22 -17.25 -11.35
C LYS A 501 -11.38 -18.75 -11.11
N ALA A 502 -12.61 -19.22 -10.87
CA ALA A 502 -12.89 -20.64 -10.67
C ALA A 502 -12.52 -21.46 -11.91
N ALA A 503 -12.98 -21.02 -13.09
CA ALA A 503 -12.66 -21.67 -14.37
C ALA A 503 -11.14 -21.71 -14.64
N ALA A 504 -10.42 -20.64 -14.31
CA ALA A 504 -8.96 -20.60 -14.41
C ALA A 504 -8.29 -21.66 -13.52
N PHE A 505 -8.69 -21.76 -12.24
CA PHE A 505 -8.13 -22.78 -11.34
C PHE A 505 -8.49 -24.22 -11.76
N GLU A 506 -9.68 -24.44 -12.32
CA GLU A 506 -10.05 -25.75 -12.88
C GLU A 506 -9.14 -26.13 -14.05
N SER A 507 -8.91 -25.20 -14.99
CA SER A 507 -8.00 -25.41 -16.12
C SER A 507 -6.56 -25.68 -15.64
N ILE A 508 -6.09 -24.92 -14.65
CA ILE A 508 -4.76 -25.13 -14.04
C ILE A 508 -4.67 -26.51 -13.39
N PHE A 509 -5.67 -26.90 -12.60
CA PHE A 509 -5.70 -28.23 -11.96
C PHE A 509 -5.62 -29.36 -12.99
N GLN A 510 -6.35 -29.25 -14.10
CA GLN A 510 -6.38 -30.28 -15.13
C GLN A 510 -5.08 -30.38 -15.96
N LYS A 511 -4.42 -29.24 -16.22
CA LYS A 511 -3.38 -29.17 -17.26
C LYS A 511 -1.98 -28.84 -16.75
N ALA A 512 -1.85 -28.24 -15.56
CA ALA A 512 -0.55 -27.83 -15.04
C ALA A 512 0.23 -29.00 -14.44
N GLN A 513 1.50 -28.71 -14.14
CA GLN A 513 2.41 -29.65 -13.48
C GLN A 513 1.93 -30.01 -12.07
N PRO A 514 2.35 -31.16 -11.50
CA PRO A 514 1.76 -31.68 -10.27
C PRO A 514 1.70 -30.72 -9.08
N GLU A 515 2.79 -29.99 -8.81
CA GLU A 515 2.86 -29.05 -7.69
C GLU A 515 1.83 -27.91 -7.83
N ILE A 516 1.74 -27.33 -9.04
CA ILE A 516 0.83 -26.24 -9.37
C ILE A 516 -0.62 -26.74 -9.35
N ALA A 517 -0.85 -27.94 -9.90
CA ALA A 517 -2.17 -28.57 -9.90
C ALA A 517 -2.67 -28.83 -8.48
N LEU A 518 -1.81 -29.30 -7.55
CA LEU A 518 -2.16 -29.47 -6.14
C LEU A 518 -2.47 -28.13 -5.45
N ALA A 519 -1.74 -27.06 -5.76
CA ALA A 519 -2.04 -25.72 -5.25
C ALA A 519 -3.41 -25.22 -5.74
N ALA A 520 -3.74 -25.46 -7.02
CA ALA A 520 -5.05 -25.15 -7.61
C ALA A 520 -6.17 -26.00 -7.01
N ALA A 521 -5.93 -27.29 -6.74
CA ALA A 521 -6.88 -28.19 -6.08
C ALA A 521 -7.38 -27.61 -4.76
N GLY A 522 -6.47 -27.10 -3.92
CA GLY A 522 -6.81 -26.46 -2.65
C GLY A 522 -7.64 -25.17 -2.79
N LYS A 523 -7.71 -24.55 -3.97
CA LYS A 523 -8.51 -23.35 -4.26
C LYS A 523 -9.90 -23.68 -4.81
N ILE A 524 -10.04 -24.71 -5.65
CA ILE A 524 -11.34 -25.17 -6.18
C ILE A 524 -12.13 -26.00 -5.16
N GLY A 525 -11.43 -26.77 -4.31
CA GLY A 525 -12.06 -27.65 -3.33
C GLY A 525 -12.57 -28.96 -3.93
N ARG A 526 -12.70 -29.97 -3.07
CA ARG A 526 -13.04 -31.36 -3.45
C ARG A 526 -14.37 -31.48 -4.19
N GLY A 527 -15.42 -30.81 -3.72
CA GLY A 527 -16.75 -30.92 -4.34
C GLY A 527 -16.82 -30.37 -5.77
N GLN A 528 -15.90 -29.48 -6.16
CA GLN A 528 -15.78 -29.03 -7.54
C GLN A 528 -14.92 -29.99 -8.36
N ILE A 529 -13.83 -30.51 -7.77
CA ILE A 529 -13.00 -31.56 -8.41
C ILE A 529 -13.85 -32.77 -8.79
N GLU A 530 -14.76 -33.22 -7.93
CA GLU A 530 -15.67 -34.36 -8.19
C GLU A 530 -16.61 -34.15 -9.39
N LYS A 531 -16.80 -32.90 -9.84
CA LYS A 531 -17.62 -32.58 -11.02
C LYS A 531 -16.80 -32.44 -12.31
N LEU A 532 -15.47 -32.35 -12.20
CA LEU A 532 -14.59 -32.25 -13.36
C LEU A 532 -14.42 -33.63 -14.00
N ASP A 533 -14.43 -33.66 -15.32
CA ASP A 533 -14.13 -34.90 -16.07
C ASP A 533 -12.71 -35.38 -15.75
N GLY A 534 -12.59 -36.63 -15.29
CA GLY A 534 -11.34 -37.22 -14.79
C GLY A 534 -10.75 -36.56 -13.52
N GLY A 535 -11.51 -35.69 -12.85
CA GLY A 535 -11.04 -34.91 -11.70
C GLY A 535 -10.59 -35.75 -10.50
N PRO A 536 -11.39 -36.72 -10.03
CA PRO A 536 -11.01 -37.62 -8.95
C PRO A 536 -9.75 -38.43 -9.27
N GLU A 537 -9.65 -39.01 -10.47
CA GLU A 537 -8.51 -39.81 -10.89
C GLU A 537 -7.24 -38.97 -10.95
N ARG A 538 -7.34 -37.74 -11.45
CA ARG A 538 -6.23 -36.78 -11.46
C ARG A 538 -5.79 -36.40 -10.05
N LEU A 539 -6.75 -36.14 -9.15
CA LEU A 539 -6.42 -35.81 -7.76
C LEU A 539 -5.68 -36.97 -7.08
N ASP A 540 -6.12 -38.20 -7.27
CA ASP A 540 -5.47 -39.39 -6.69
C ASP A 540 -4.05 -39.58 -7.24
N GLU A 541 -3.84 -39.39 -8.55
CA GLU A 541 -2.51 -39.40 -9.17
C GLU A 541 -1.57 -38.35 -8.55
N LEU A 542 -2.09 -37.14 -8.34
CA LEU A 542 -1.34 -36.02 -7.78
C LEU A 542 -1.02 -36.17 -6.29
N LEU A 543 -1.92 -36.80 -5.53
CA LEU A 543 -1.73 -37.03 -4.10
C LEU A 543 -0.65 -38.08 -3.82
N GLY A 544 -0.55 -39.13 -4.64
CA GLY A 544 0.37 -40.25 -4.44
C GLY A 544 1.80 -39.84 -4.07
N PRO A 545 2.48 -38.95 -4.85
CA PRO A 545 3.84 -38.50 -4.56
C PRO A 545 4.02 -37.63 -3.32
N VAL A 546 2.94 -37.05 -2.77
CA VAL A 546 2.99 -36.16 -1.59
C VAL A 546 2.50 -36.82 -0.31
N LEU A 547 1.96 -38.05 -0.38
CA LEU A 547 1.56 -38.81 0.80
C LEU A 547 2.72 -38.88 1.82
N GLY A 548 2.37 -38.61 3.08
CA GLY A 548 3.35 -38.59 4.17
C GLY A 548 4.28 -37.36 4.19
N LYS A 549 3.99 -36.29 3.42
CA LYS A 549 4.73 -35.01 3.47
C LYS A 549 3.89 -33.87 4.06
N SER A 550 4.54 -32.76 4.42
CA SER A 550 3.90 -31.55 4.96
C SER A 550 2.82 -30.98 4.05
N GLU A 551 3.07 -30.98 2.74
CA GLU A 551 2.16 -30.43 1.74
C GLU A 551 0.84 -31.19 1.71
N PHE A 552 0.90 -32.53 1.86
CA PHE A 552 -0.28 -33.38 1.92
C PHE A 552 -1.16 -33.07 3.13
N VAL A 553 -0.58 -32.85 4.31
CA VAL A 553 -1.36 -32.53 5.52
C VAL A 553 -2.17 -31.25 5.32
N ILE A 554 -1.55 -30.22 4.76
CA ILE A 554 -2.20 -28.94 4.46
C ILE A 554 -3.31 -29.14 3.43
N LEU A 555 -3.05 -29.94 2.40
CA LEU A 555 -4.02 -30.18 1.34
C LEU A 555 -5.20 -31.04 1.80
N ALA A 556 -4.96 -32.05 2.64
CA ALA A 556 -5.99 -32.91 3.21
C ALA A 556 -6.96 -32.12 4.10
N ASP A 557 -6.47 -31.10 4.80
CA ASP A 557 -7.34 -30.16 5.51
C ASP A 557 -8.19 -29.33 4.56
N LYS A 558 -7.56 -28.65 3.59
CA LYS A 558 -8.23 -27.78 2.62
C LYS A 558 -9.28 -28.51 1.78
N LEU A 559 -8.98 -29.73 1.33
CA LEU A 559 -9.87 -30.54 0.50
C LEU A 559 -10.85 -31.40 1.31
N GLY A 560 -10.72 -31.45 2.63
CA GLY A 560 -11.57 -32.33 3.44
C GLY A 560 -11.37 -33.82 3.12
N LEU A 561 -10.14 -34.24 2.83
CA LEU A 561 -9.82 -35.63 2.51
C LEU A 561 -10.05 -36.54 3.73
N ARG A 562 -10.40 -37.80 3.47
CA ARG A 562 -10.69 -38.85 4.47
C ARG A 562 -10.08 -40.16 4.00
N GLY A 563 -9.83 -41.11 4.91
CA GLY A 563 -9.27 -42.42 4.57
C GLY A 563 -7.75 -42.45 4.52
N PHE A 564 -7.08 -41.39 5.01
CA PHE A 564 -5.62 -41.26 5.05
C PHE A 564 -5.09 -41.24 6.49
N GLU A 565 -5.82 -41.88 7.41
CA GLU A 565 -5.50 -41.81 8.83
C GLU A 565 -4.12 -42.40 9.12
N ASN A 566 -3.74 -43.48 8.42
CA ASN A 566 -2.43 -44.12 8.60
C ASN A 566 -1.29 -43.18 8.16
N GLU A 567 -1.42 -42.55 7.00
CA GLU A 567 -0.45 -41.63 6.43
C GLU A 567 -0.29 -40.37 7.29
N LEU A 568 -1.39 -39.85 7.84
CA LEU A 568 -1.37 -38.74 8.80
C LEU A 568 -0.65 -39.12 10.10
N ALA A 569 -0.91 -40.33 10.60
CA ALA A 569 -0.22 -40.85 11.78
C ALA A 569 1.28 -41.09 11.53
N ASP A 570 1.65 -41.61 10.36
CA ASP A 570 3.05 -41.82 9.94
C ASP A 570 3.81 -40.48 9.82
N PHE A 571 3.14 -39.44 9.30
CA PHE A 571 3.69 -38.09 9.25
C PHE A 571 3.96 -37.54 10.65
N ILE A 572 3.02 -37.68 11.59
CA ILE A 572 3.18 -37.23 12.98
C ILE A 572 4.33 -37.97 13.66
N GLU A 573 4.43 -39.28 13.47
CA GLU A 573 5.50 -40.11 14.01
C GLU A 573 6.88 -39.68 13.50
N SER A 574 6.97 -39.39 12.20
CA SER A 574 8.22 -38.96 11.56
C SER A 574 8.60 -37.51 11.88
N ASN A 575 7.63 -36.65 12.23
CA ASN A 575 7.82 -35.20 12.40
C ASN A 575 7.21 -34.63 13.70
N PRO A 576 7.40 -35.22 14.89
CA PRO A 576 6.59 -34.94 16.09
C PRO A 576 6.63 -33.50 16.62
N THR A 577 7.61 -32.71 16.19
CA THR A 577 7.78 -31.30 16.58
C THR A 577 7.28 -30.30 15.54
N SER A 578 6.89 -30.73 14.35
CA SER A 578 6.44 -29.86 13.26
C SER A 578 5.06 -29.22 13.59
N PRO A 579 4.83 -27.95 13.21
CA PRO A 579 3.50 -27.33 13.27
C PRO A 579 2.44 -28.12 12.48
N GLU A 580 2.82 -28.68 11.33
CA GLU A 580 1.98 -29.49 10.45
C GLU A 580 1.44 -30.74 11.18
N SER A 581 2.17 -31.32 12.12
CA SER A 581 1.69 -32.45 12.92
C SER A 581 0.47 -32.10 13.78
N VAL A 582 0.32 -30.84 14.20
CA VAL A 582 -0.88 -30.38 14.91
C VAL A 582 -2.08 -30.35 13.96
N TYR A 583 -1.88 -29.96 12.70
CA TYR A 583 -2.92 -30.04 11.67
C TYR A 583 -3.30 -31.49 11.37
N ALA A 584 -2.30 -32.37 11.17
CA ALA A 584 -2.54 -33.81 10.97
C ALA A 584 -3.33 -34.43 12.13
N ALA A 585 -3.01 -34.08 13.38
CA ALA A 585 -3.74 -34.55 14.54
C ALA A 585 -5.20 -34.06 14.57
N ARG A 586 -5.48 -32.83 14.10
CA ARG A 586 -6.87 -32.35 13.94
C ARG A 586 -7.63 -33.13 12.86
N LEU A 587 -6.94 -33.54 11.79
CA LEU A 587 -7.56 -34.37 10.75
C LEU A 587 -7.92 -35.76 11.27
N LEU A 588 -7.05 -36.38 12.07
CA LEU A 588 -7.33 -37.66 12.72
C LEU A 588 -8.56 -37.62 13.64
N LEU A 589 -8.86 -36.47 14.26
CA LEU A 589 -10.06 -36.32 15.09
C LEU A 589 -11.37 -36.47 14.31
N ARG A 590 -11.35 -36.38 12.97
CA ARG A 590 -12.52 -36.58 12.11
C ARG A 590 -13.00 -38.04 12.11
N ASP A 591 -12.10 -39.00 12.36
CA ASP A 591 -12.42 -40.42 12.58
C ASP A 591 -11.99 -40.88 13.97
N GLN A 592 -12.88 -40.69 14.96
CA GLN A 592 -12.61 -41.12 16.32
C GLN A 592 -12.48 -42.64 16.48
N GLY A 593 -13.03 -43.43 15.56
CA GLY A 593 -12.93 -44.89 15.60
C GLY A 593 -11.49 -45.31 15.31
N LYS A 594 -10.98 -44.86 14.16
CA LYS A 594 -9.62 -45.18 13.72
C LYS A 594 -8.56 -44.56 14.63
N LEU A 595 -8.76 -43.34 15.11
CA LEU A 595 -7.86 -42.71 16.07
C LEU A 595 -7.76 -43.52 17.38
N ARG A 596 -8.88 -44.04 17.90
CA ARG A 596 -8.85 -44.89 19.11
C ARG A 596 -8.17 -46.23 18.88
N GLU A 597 -8.30 -46.79 17.69
CA GLU A 597 -7.56 -48.00 17.29
C GLU A 597 -6.05 -47.73 17.32
N MET A 598 -5.60 -46.65 16.68
CA MET A 598 -4.19 -46.24 16.65
C MET A 598 -3.62 -45.97 18.05
N LEU A 599 -4.37 -45.24 18.89
CA LEU A 599 -3.94 -44.93 20.25
C LEU A 599 -3.91 -46.15 21.19
N ARG A 600 -4.51 -47.28 20.79
CA ARG A 600 -4.48 -48.55 21.53
C ARG A 600 -3.44 -49.53 20.99
N ASP A 601 -2.74 -49.17 19.92
CA ASP A 601 -1.71 -50.02 19.33
C ASP A 601 -0.48 -50.08 20.24
N SER A 602 -0.49 -51.04 21.16
CA SER A 602 0.60 -51.28 22.09
C SER A 602 1.86 -51.85 21.42
N SER A 603 1.79 -52.20 20.13
CA SER A 603 2.96 -52.68 19.37
C SER A 603 3.86 -51.55 18.88
N ASN A 604 3.37 -50.30 18.79
CA ASN A 604 4.17 -49.11 18.45
C ASN A 604 3.94 -47.95 19.45
N PRO A 605 4.59 -47.99 20.63
CA PRO A 605 4.41 -46.98 21.67
C PRO A 605 4.93 -45.59 21.28
N ASP A 606 5.90 -45.50 20.37
CA ASP A 606 6.47 -44.23 19.91
C ASP A 606 5.46 -43.47 19.04
N ARG A 607 4.79 -44.16 18.11
CA ARG A 607 3.69 -43.62 17.31
C ARG A 607 2.54 -43.11 18.18
N VAL A 608 2.12 -43.92 19.16
CA VAL A 608 1.08 -43.52 20.13
C VAL A 608 1.50 -42.24 20.88
N GLY A 609 2.75 -42.18 21.33
CA GLY A 609 3.30 -41.01 22.01
C GLY A 609 3.34 -39.75 21.14
N ALA A 610 3.74 -39.88 19.87
CA ALA A 610 3.77 -38.79 18.91
C ALA A 610 2.36 -38.24 18.62
N ILE A 611 1.38 -39.12 18.35
CA ILE A 611 -0.02 -38.75 18.14
C ILE A 611 -0.59 -38.05 19.37
N ALA A 612 -0.37 -38.59 20.58
CA ALA A 612 -0.85 -37.98 21.81
C ALA A 612 -0.28 -36.57 22.02
N THR A 613 1.03 -36.39 21.75
CA THR A 613 1.71 -35.10 21.86
C THR A 613 1.14 -34.07 20.88
N ALA A 614 0.91 -34.47 19.62
CA ALA A 614 0.31 -33.60 18.62
C ALA A 614 -1.14 -33.23 18.97
N LEU A 615 -1.94 -34.19 19.43
CA LEU A 615 -3.31 -33.98 19.92
C LEU A 615 -3.36 -32.97 21.07
N GLY A 616 -2.44 -33.07 22.05
CA GLY A 616 -2.35 -32.15 23.18
C GLY A 616 -2.20 -30.67 22.78
N LYS A 617 -1.62 -30.39 21.61
CA LYS A 617 -1.43 -29.04 21.05
C LYS A 617 -2.64 -28.53 20.26
N THR A 618 -3.61 -29.38 19.93
CA THR A 618 -4.81 -28.98 19.17
C THR A 618 -5.78 -28.11 19.97
N ASN A 619 -5.72 -28.19 21.30
CA ASN A 619 -6.65 -27.55 22.25
C ASN A 619 -8.13 -27.95 22.07
N ASP A 620 -8.42 -29.09 21.41
CA ASP A 620 -9.77 -29.62 21.27
C ASP A 620 -10.33 -30.13 22.61
N ARG A 621 -11.62 -29.90 22.88
CA ARG A 621 -12.27 -30.27 24.16
C ARG A 621 -12.38 -31.79 24.34
N ASN A 622 -12.51 -32.56 23.26
CA ASN A 622 -12.67 -34.00 23.30
C ASN A 622 -11.33 -34.72 23.52
N VAL A 623 -10.22 -34.08 23.12
CA VAL A 623 -8.86 -34.62 23.31
C VAL A 623 -8.54 -34.82 24.80
N GLY A 624 -8.93 -33.88 25.67
CA GLY A 624 -8.68 -34.01 27.11
C GLY A 624 -9.25 -35.30 27.69
N ARG A 625 -10.51 -35.62 27.37
CA ARG A 625 -11.17 -36.86 27.82
C ARG A 625 -10.54 -38.11 27.19
N LEU A 626 -10.16 -38.03 25.92
CA LEU A 626 -9.53 -39.14 25.19
C LEU A 626 -8.19 -39.52 25.82
N LEU A 627 -7.27 -38.55 25.96
CA LEU A 627 -5.95 -38.76 26.55
C LEU A 627 -6.06 -39.11 28.05
N GLY A 628 -7.00 -38.47 28.77
CA GLY A 628 -7.26 -38.77 30.17
C GLY A 628 -7.73 -40.20 30.40
N GLY A 629 -8.60 -40.72 29.53
CA GLY A 629 -9.03 -42.12 29.58
C GLY A 629 -7.92 -43.13 29.28
N MET A 630 -6.93 -42.76 28.45
CA MET A 630 -5.73 -43.57 28.24
C MET A 630 -4.80 -43.52 29.45
N LEU A 631 -4.65 -42.35 30.05
CA LEU A 631 -3.80 -42.15 31.23
C LEU A 631 -4.28 -42.97 32.43
N THR A 632 -5.60 -43.11 32.61
CA THR A 632 -6.22 -43.87 33.71
C THR A 632 -6.54 -45.33 33.37
N ALA A 633 -6.18 -45.80 32.17
CA ALA A 633 -6.42 -47.19 31.79
C ALA A 633 -5.56 -48.16 32.62
N LYS A 634 -6.12 -49.34 32.91
CA LYS A 634 -5.37 -50.40 33.60
C LYS A 634 -4.18 -50.85 32.73
N ASN A 635 -2.97 -50.80 33.29
CA ASN A 635 -1.71 -51.20 32.66
C ASN A 635 -1.14 -50.24 31.60
N THR A 636 -1.41 -48.93 31.69
CA THR A 636 -0.70 -47.94 30.88
C THR A 636 0.80 -47.94 31.25
N PRO A 637 1.73 -48.21 30.31
CA PRO A 637 3.17 -48.20 30.62
C PRO A 637 3.65 -46.85 31.13
N ASP A 638 4.54 -46.83 32.12
CA ASP A 638 5.08 -45.59 32.73
C ASP A 638 5.64 -44.59 31.70
N SER A 639 6.31 -45.08 30.66
CA SER A 639 6.86 -44.24 29.58
C SER A 639 5.75 -43.51 28.81
N LEU A 640 4.69 -44.23 28.42
CA LEU A 640 3.52 -43.65 27.76
C LEU A 640 2.73 -42.73 28.71
N GLY A 641 2.60 -43.10 29.99
CA GLY A 641 1.98 -42.28 31.01
C GLY A 641 2.64 -40.91 31.15
N LYS A 642 3.99 -40.86 31.16
CA LYS A 642 4.74 -39.59 31.18
C LYS A 642 4.49 -38.75 29.91
N THR A 643 4.44 -39.38 28.74
CA THR A 643 4.13 -38.70 27.47
C THR A 643 2.71 -38.11 27.48
N LEU A 644 1.71 -38.88 27.92
CA LEU A 644 0.32 -38.44 28.04
C LEU A 644 0.19 -37.24 29.00
N VAL A 645 0.86 -37.28 30.15
CA VAL A 645 0.89 -36.16 31.11
C VAL A 645 1.44 -34.89 30.47
N ASN A 646 2.58 -34.98 29.78
CA ASN A 646 3.19 -33.84 29.10
C ASN A 646 2.30 -33.30 27.97
N ALA A 647 1.71 -34.18 27.16
CA ALA A 647 0.80 -33.81 26.10
C ALA A 647 -0.47 -33.13 26.62
N MET A 648 -1.05 -33.63 27.72
CA MET A 648 -2.24 -33.01 28.29
C MET A 648 -1.93 -31.62 28.86
N ALA A 649 -0.74 -31.39 29.40
CA ALA A 649 -0.36 -30.10 30.00
C ALA A 649 -0.13 -28.96 28.98
N THR A 650 0.06 -29.26 27.68
CA THR A 650 0.26 -28.23 26.65
C THR A 650 -1.03 -27.51 26.23
N GLY A 651 -2.18 -28.19 26.29
CA GLY A 651 -3.47 -27.65 25.89
C GLY A 651 -4.31 -27.20 27.08
N SER A 652 -4.95 -26.02 27.00
CA SER A 652 -5.77 -25.49 28.10
C SER A 652 -6.93 -26.41 28.50
N ASN A 653 -7.60 -27.06 27.53
CA ASN A 653 -8.70 -27.98 27.82
C ASN A 653 -8.21 -29.33 28.37
N SER A 654 -7.13 -29.89 27.83
CA SER A 654 -6.55 -31.16 28.30
C SER A 654 -5.88 -31.03 29.66
N SER A 655 -5.28 -29.87 29.96
CA SER A 655 -4.65 -29.57 31.26
C SER A 655 -5.67 -29.58 32.40
N ARG A 656 -6.88 -29.05 32.16
CA ARG A 656 -7.98 -29.12 33.13
C ARG A 656 -8.44 -30.56 33.42
N GLU A 657 -8.48 -31.41 32.40
CA GLU A 657 -8.84 -32.82 32.61
C GLU A 657 -7.74 -33.56 33.38
N LEU A 658 -6.45 -33.28 33.09
CA LEU A 658 -5.33 -33.83 33.85
C LEU A 658 -5.40 -33.42 35.34
N LEU A 659 -5.71 -32.14 35.60
CA LEU A 659 -5.87 -31.63 36.97
C LEU A 659 -7.04 -32.32 37.69
N LYS A 660 -8.14 -32.56 36.99
CA LYS A 660 -9.29 -33.31 37.52
C LYS A 660 -8.90 -34.74 37.88
N ILE A 661 -8.21 -35.46 36.98
CA ILE A 661 -7.71 -36.83 37.24
C ILE A 661 -6.81 -36.86 38.48
N ALA A 662 -5.91 -35.89 38.61
CA ALA A 662 -5.03 -35.77 39.77
C ALA A 662 -5.79 -35.48 41.07
N ARG A 663 -6.78 -34.58 41.04
CA ARG A 663 -7.63 -34.25 42.21
C ARG A 663 -8.51 -35.41 42.65
N ASP A 664 -9.03 -36.18 41.70
CA ASP A 664 -9.87 -37.34 41.96
C ASP A 664 -9.07 -38.56 42.45
N GLY A 665 -7.74 -38.44 42.61
CA GLY A 665 -6.86 -39.51 43.08
C GLY A 665 -6.61 -40.62 42.05
N ASN A 666 -6.96 -40.38 40.79
CA ASN A 666 -6.89 -41.38 39.71
C ASN A 666 -5.57 -41.34 38.92
N LEU A 667 -4.60 -40.50 39.32
CA LEU A 667 -3.27 -40.44 38.74
C LEU A 667 -2.30 -41.34 39.50
N ASP A 668 -1.64 -42.25 38.80
CA ASP A 668 -0.63 -43.15 39.37
C ASP A 668 0.49 -42.39 40.09
N ASP A 669 0.96 -42.93 41.23
CA ASP A 669 2.00 -42.31 42.06
C ASP A 669 3.30 -42.05 41.29
N SER A 670 3.66 -42.93 40.36
CA SER A 670 4.85 -42.80 39.50
C SER A 670 4.79 -41.58 38.56
N LEU A 671 3.59 -41.06 38.27
CA LEU A 671 3.36 -39.97 37.33
C LEU A 671 3.15 -38.61 38.01
N LYS A 672 2.91 -38.57 39.33
CA LYS A 672 2.64 -37.33 40.09
C LYS A 672 3.74 -36.29 39.96
N THR A 673 5.01 -36.70 40.03
CA THR A 673 6.16 -35.80 39.86
C THR A 673 6.22 -35.19 38.46
N THR A 674 5.93 -36.00 37.44
CA THR A 674 5.89 -35.54 36.04
C THR A 674 4.77 -34.53 35.84
N ALA A 675 3.58 -34.79 36.39
CA ALA A 675 2.45 -33.88 36.30
C ALA A 675 2.72 -32.54 36.99
N ALA A 676 3.33 -32.56 38.18
CA ALA A 676 3.72 -31.34 38.89
C ALA A 676 4.69 -30.48 38.07
N LEU A 677 5.71 -31.10 37.45
CA LEU A 677 6.66 -30.40 36.58
C LEU A 677 6.00 -29.87 35.30
N ALA A 678 5.08 -30.63 34.72
CA ALA A 678 4.36 -30.24 33.50
C ALA A 678 3.43 -29.04 33.76
N PHE A 679 2.71 -29.02 34.89
CA PHE A 679 1.90 -27.86 35.29
C PHE A 679 2.74 -26.61 35.54
N ALA A 680 3.93 -26.75 36.16
CA ALA A 680 4.83 -25.63 36.38
C ALA A 680 5.32 -24.97 35.07
N ARG A 681 5.33 -25.71 33.97
CA ARG A 681 5.72 -25.22 32.63
C ARG A 681 4.53 -24.80 31.77
N SER A 682 3.29 -25.03 32.21
CA SER A 682 2.10 -24.75 31.41
C SER A 682 1.89 -23.23 31.29
N PRO A 683 1.53 -22.72 30.09
CA PRO A 683 1.18 -21.32 29.91
C PRO A 683 -0.16 -20.94 30.59
N ASP A 684 -1.01 -21.92 30.91
CA ASP A 684 -2.25 -21.72 31.66
C ASP A 684 -1.95 -21.79 33.17
N LYS A 685 -1.68 -20.64 33.79
CA LYS A 685 -1.35 -20.51 35.23
C LYS A 685 -2.58 -20.54 36.17
N ARG A 686 -3.76 -20.91 35.67
CA ARG A 686 -5.01 -20.93 36.46
C ARG A 686 -5.20 -22.21 37.25
#